data_AF-A0A1J1H138-F1
#
_entry.id   AF-A0A1J1H138-F1
#
_cell.length_a   1.000
_cell.length_b   1.000
_cell.length_c   1.000
_cell.angle_alpha   90.00
_cell.angle_beta   90.00
_cell.angle_gamma   90.00
#
_symmetry.space_group_name_H-M   'P 1'
#
loop_
_entity.id
_entity.type
_entity.pdbx_description
1 polymer ?
#
loop_
_entity_poly.entity_id
_entity_poly.type
_entity_poly.pdbx_seq_one_letter_code
_entity_poly.pdbx_strand_id
1 'polypeptide(L)'
;MLPIYENDPKIKKNENKNEVNIVYNKNLKNIFENSYSKNAKRKVKKLNERRGKLKIIKYLKLYINKTTKQRIIINFVVLLLFLLIIYISYKSTDNLKTVLLITLTLYSLYFLLYSLYILSTILNDEYETYNTIKKDDMISNIFIENELSIINNSKSKITNSKLSNRQNNNINNGYNLNNDRLKDNTFQNTENEYVNTSLPSFQVHNFHYERSTKNNNNINEIELSTKNYTKGTNEMALPFYKEEKTNTHKGEVSNKVLNDTNMVNNNWNNLLENNQKANINLMNNQHDDNETLNNEMATSEGYEIASFESIAKPIKEGSEGFFAVQYNSILKISIIFTVFILLLYVIRGDYTKFPEENKISDDLNDSSIIISPLSYGIITAISFLLGAICSSIAGYNGIYVAVRANIKVAKAATYSYNKALVTCFRSGAVSAIVNVALAIFGICSLLLLVNFMYPTLSFSKYPLLIVGYGFGASLVAMLYQLAGGIYTKAADIGADLVGKIEKHIPEDDARNPAVIADLVGDNVGDCAGQCADLFESISAEIIASMILGGTLSEQGVISENNASYFVLFPLFVHSMDLLISTIGVYLVYVNNGSYQANQQYTKKKKEKKEENYFNNINSSIYLESTVTLNSTNKERDMINENYGHNITSENLENPLKAMLKAYFFTCLLGVTGFSFLCKMLFSSDKQGYEWIYFSLCGVIGMICSYLFVILTRYYTDYSYPKVKKIAHASLSGPATNIIAGLYVGLESTFFPIIVISISLLLSYYLGLKSNITSDNSIINGLYGTSVATMGMLSTAVFILSMSNFGPIADNAGGIVEMSKQPECVRVITDKLDAVGNVTKANTKGFSVGSAALACFLLFSAFLSEVSTHSKIPFSTVDIAIPEVFIGGILGSVVVFLFAGWSLDAVGKTAEEVLKEVRRQFNDHPGILTYQEKPDYHKCVAIISRRALIETIKPGLLGIFSPLIVGLVFKYLGILQNNQLLGAQVIASFIMFSTSTGILMALFLNNAGGAWDNAKKYIESGFYGGKNSPAHVSSVIGDTVGDPCKDTAGPSIHVLIKLISTITMVITPILASTTGK
;
A
#
# COMPACT_ATOMS: atom_id res chain seq x y z
N MET A 1 -24.28 -32.58 3.84
CA MET A 1 -25.09 -33.52 4.65
C MET A 1 -25.19 -34.84 3.92
N LEU A 2 -25.01 -35.92 4.67
CA LEU A 2 -25.35 -37.33 4.42
C LEU A 2 -25.93 -37.80 5.77
N PRO A 3 -26.87 -38.77 5.84
CA PRO A 3 -26.57 -40.17 5.52
C PRO A 3 -27.78 -40.94 4.91
N ILE A 4 -27.84 -42.26 5.18
CA ILE A 4 -28.90 -43.24 4.89
C ILE A 4 -28.92 -43.76 3.43
N TYR A 5 -28.33 -44.94 3.21
CA TYR A 5 -29.10 -46.19 3.02
C TYR A 5 -28.18 -47.42 2.95
N GLU A 6 -28.37 -48.36 3.87
CA GLU A 6 -27.94 -49.76 3.77
C GLU A 6 -29.18 -50.66 3.94
N ASN A 7 -29.02 -51.97 3.65
CA ASN A 7 -30.01 -53.05 3.76
C ASN A 7 -31.09 -53.16 2.68
N ASP A 8 -30.87 -54.07 1.72
CA ASP A 8 -31.93 -54.95 1.18
C ASP A 8 -31.35 -56.38 1.01
N PRO A 9 -31.81 -57.39 1.76
CA PRO A 9 -31.19 -58.72 1.82
C PRO A 9 -31.63 -59.69 0.70
N LYS A 10 -31.85 -59.20 -0.52
CA LYS A 10 -32.31 -60.01 -1.67
C LYS A 10 -31.37 -59.94 -2.89
N ILE A 11 -30.32 -60.76 -2.89
CA ILE A 11 -29.77 -61.49 -4.06
C ILE A 11 -28.68 -62.46 -3.56
N LYS A 12 -28.93 -63.77 -3.68
CA LYS A 12 -27.96 -64.87 -3.52
C LYS A 12 -28.42 -66.05 -4.40
N LYS A 13 -27.47 -66.74 -5.06
CA LYS A 13 -27.67 -67.80 -6.08
C LYS A 13 -28.33 -67.26 -7.37
N ASN A 14 -27.68 -67.19 -8.53
CA ASN A 14 -26.98 -68.26 -9.26
C ASN A 14 -25.76 -67.74 -10.08
N GLU A 15 -25.22 -68.58 -10.97
CA GLU A 15 -23.90 -68.48 -11.58
C GLU A 15 -23.88 -67.68 -12.90
N ASN A 16 -23.07 -66.60 -12.94
CA ASN A 16 -22.20 -66.18 -14.07
C ASN A 16 -21.65 -64.77 -13.80
N LYS A 17 -20.51 -64.68 -13.09
CA LYS A 17 -20.00 -63.41 -12.53
C LYS A 17 -19.30 -62.46 -13.52
N ASN A 18 -18.97 -62.91 -14.73
CA ASN A 18 -18.12 -62.15 -15.65
C ASN A 18 -18.89 -61.30 -16.68
N GLU A 19 -20.03 -61.78 -17.21
CA GLU A 19 -20.77 -61.02 -18.24
C GLU A 19 -21.65 -59.91 -17.66
N VAL A 20 -22.35 -60.18 -16.54
CA VAL A 20 -23.22 -59.19 -15.88
C VAL A 20 -22.42 -57.95 -15.47
N ASN A 21 -21.20 -58.13 -14.96
CA ASN A 21 -20.31 -57.03 -14.58
C ASN A 21 -19.87 -56.17 -15.77
N ILE A 22 -19.74 -56.73 -16.98
CA ILE A 22 -19.34 -55.97 -18.17
C ILE A 22 -20.52 -55.12 -18.66
N VAL A 23 -21.73 -55.69 -18.76
CA VAL A 23 -22.93 -54.94 -19.21
C VAL A 23 -23.34 -53.87 -18.19
N TYR A 24 -23.34 -54.21 -16.90
CA TYR A 24 -23.76 -53.28 -15.84
C TYR A 24 -22.81 -52.08 -15.72
N ASN A 25 -21.48 -52.30 -15.70
CA ASN A 25 -20.53 -51.19 -15.65
C ASN A 25 -20.52 -50.35 -16.93
N LYS A 26 -20.69 -50.95 -18.12
CA LYS A 26 -20.70 -50.21 -19.39
C LYS A 26 -21.95 -49.31 -19.50
N ASN A 27 -23.09 -49.76 -19.00
CA ASN A 27 -24.30 -48.95 -18.93
C ASN A 27 -24.26 -47.89 -17.81
N LEU A 28 -23.81 -48.22 -16.59
CA LEU A 28 -23.64 -47.23 -15.53
C LEU A 28 -22.63 -46.15 -15.92
N LYS A 29 -21.50 -46.51 -16.54
CA LYS A 29 -20.50 -45.55 -17.02
C LYS A 29 -21.07 -44.65 -18.12
N ASN A 30 -21.79 -45.21 -19.12
CA ASN A 30 -22.46 -44.40 -20.14
C ASN A 30 -23.55 -43.47 -19.55
N ILE A 31 -24.31 -43.90 -18.54
CA ILE A 31 -25.37 -43.10 -17.91
C ILE A 31 -24.76 -42.00 -17.03
N PHE A 32 -23.75 -42.30 -16.21
CA PHE A 32 -23.03 -41.30 -15.43
C PHE A 32 -22.27 -40.32 -16.32
N GLU A 33 -21.48 -40.79 -17.28
CA GLU A 33 -20.71 -39.90 -18.16
C GLU A 33 -21.62 -38.99 -18.99
N ASN A 34 -22.73 -39.47 -19.56
CA ASN A 34 -23.65 -38.58 -20.26
C ASN A 34 -24.39 -37.60 -19.31
N SER A 35 -24.80 -38.06 -18.13
CA SER A 35 -25.58 -37.23 -17.18
C SER A 35 -24.71 -36.18 -16.49
N TYR A 36 -23.54 -36.57 -15.96
CA TYR A 36 -22.55 -35.64 -15.42
C TYR A 36 -21.93 -34.79 -16.52
N SER A 37 -21.60 -35.29 -17.71
CA SER A 37 -21.09 -34.43 -18.80
C SER A 37 -22.12 -33.38 -19.19
N LYS A 38 -23.40 -33.71 -19.38
CA LYS A 38 -24.43 -32.69 -19.71
C LYS A 38 -24.71 -31.74 -18.55
N ASN A 39 -24.84 -32.20 -17.29
CA ASN A 39 -25.16 -31.30 -16.17
C ASN A 39 -23.95 -30.56 -15.60
N ALA A 40 -22.75 -31.12 -15.61
CA ALA A 40 -21.51 -30.41 -15.31
C ALA A 40 -21.17 -29.43 -16.43
N LYS A 41 -21.25 -29.80 -17.72
CA LYS A 41 -21.07 -28.81 -18.81
C LYS A 41 -22.18 -27.75 -18.80
N ARG A 42 -23.42 -28.05 -18.39
CA ARG A 42 -24.46 -27.02 -18.17
C ARG A 42 -24.21 -26.16 -16.92
N LYS A 43 -23.69 -26.70 -15.81
CA LYS A 43 -23.28 -25.91 -14.63
C LYS A 43 -22.07 -25.04 -14.94
N VAL A 44 -21.01 -25.59 -15.53
CA VAL A 44 -19.80 -24.87 -15.97
C VAL A 44 -20.12 -23.86 -17.07
N LYS A 45 -20.98 -24.19 -18.03
CA LYS A 45 -21.45 -23.21 -19.03
C LYS A 45 -22.30 -22.10 -18.39
N LYS A 46 -23.23 -22.40 -17.47
CA LYS A 46 -23.96 -21.37 -16.70
C LYS A 46 -23.06 -20.58 -15.74
N LEU A 47 -21.98 -21.15 -15.23
CA LEU A 47 -20.97 -20.46 -14.41
C LEU A 47 -20.06 -19.57 -15.26
N ASN A 48 -19.71 -19.98 -16.48
CA ASN A 48 -18.95 -19.17 -17.43
C ASN A 48 -19.83 -18.08 -18.08
N GLU A 49 -21.10 -18.35 -18.34
CA GLU A 49 -22.12 -17.36 -18.73
C GLU A 49 -22.41 -16.37 -17.58
N ARG A 50 -22.27 -16.78 -16.31
CA ARG A 50 -22.29 -15.87 -15.15
C ARG A 50 -20.96 -15.10 -14.99
N ARG A 51 -19.79 -15.71 -15.21
CA ARG A 51 -18.48 -15.00 -15.29
C ARG A 51 -18.43 -14.00 -16.45
N GLY A 52 -19.27 -14.19 -17.48
CA GLY A 52 -19.45 -13.24 -18.58
C GLY A 52 -20.40 -12.07 -18.30
N LYS A 53 -21.04 -11.96 -17.12
CA LYS A 53 -22.16 -11.03 -16.88
C LYS A 53 -21.82 -9.62 -16.38
N LEU A 54 -20.55 -9.23 -16.35
CA LEU A 54 -20.16 -7.81 -16.25
C LEU A 54 -19.48 -7.38 -17.55
N LYS A 55 -20.27 -6.77 -18.46
CA LYS A 55 -19.76 -6.19 -19.72
C LYS A 55 -18.57 -5.24 -19.48
N ILE A 56 -18.63 -4.45 -18.40
CA ILE A 56 -17.60 -3.50 -17.97
C ILE A 56 -16.24 -4.20 -17.79
N ILE A 57 -16.19 -5.36 -17.11
CA ILE A 57 -14.93 -6.11 -16.92
C ILE A 57 -14.34 -6.58 -18.26
N LYS A 58 -15.19 -6.95 -19.24
CA LYS A 58 -14.73 -7.27 -20.60
C LYS A 58 -14.13 -6.05 -21.29
N TYR A 59 -14.71 -4.86 -21.15
CA TYR A 59 -14.17 -3.62 -21.72
C TYR A 59 -12.89 -3.16 -21.02
N LEU A 60 -12.80 -3.24 -19.68
CA LEU A 60 -11.58 -2.97 -18.93
C LEU A 60 -10.44 -3.88 -19.40
N LYS A 61 -10.70 -5.20 -19.49
CA LYS A 61 -9.71 -6.18 -19.96
C LYS A 61 -9.34 -5.97 -21.44
N LEU A 62 -10.27 -5.52 -22.28
CA LEU A 62 -9.96 -5.12 -23.66
C LEU A 62 -9.04 -3.89 -23.72
N TYR A 63 -9.24 -2.89 -22.86
CA TYR A 63 -8.38 -1.71 -22.78
C TYR A 63 -6.99 -2.02 -22.22
N ILE A 64 -6.92 -2.78 -21.12
CA ILE A 64 -5.65 -3.19 -20.48
C ILE A 64 -4.78 -4.00 -21.46
N ASN A 65 -5.40 -4.78 -22.35
CA ASN A 65 -4.72 -5.56 -23.38
C ASN A 65 -4.36 -4.77 -24.67
N LYS A 66 -4.62 -3.45 -24.75
CA LYS A 66 -4.16 -2.61 -25.87
C LYS A 66 -2.70 -2.22 -25.71
N THR A 67 -1.98 -2.03 -26.83
CA THR A 67 -0.60 -1.54 -26.80
C THR A 67 -0.52 -0.11 -26.26
N THR A 68 0.63 0.31 -25.72
CA THR A 68 0.78 1.64 -25.11
C THR A 68 0.42 2.77 -26.07
N LYS A 69 0.82 2.68 -27.35
CA LYS A 69 0.41 3.61 -28.42
C LYS A 69 -1.11 3.66 -28.60
N GLN A 70 -1.79 2.50 -28.62
CA GLN A 70 -3.25 2.43 -28.74
C GLN A 70 -3.96 3.02 -27.52
N ARG A 71 -3.46 2.80 -26.29
CA ARG A 71 -4.04 3.40 -25.07
C ARG A 71 -3.91 4.93 -25.05
N ILE A 72 -2.76 5.47 -25.47
CA ILE A 72 -2.54 6.91 -25.61
C ILE A 72 -3.52 7.52 -26.61
N ILE A 73 -3.70 6.90 -27.79
CA ILE A 73 -4.66 7.36 -28.82
C ILE A 73 -6.10 7.36 -28.27
N ILE A 74 -6.50 6.30 -27.56
CA ILE A 74 -7.84 6.23 -26.94
C ILE A 74 -8.04 7.38 -25.94
N ASN A 75 -7.09 7.61 -25.04
CA ASN A 75 -7.20 8.66 -24.02
C ASN A 75 -7.19 10.07 -24.63
N PHE A 76 -6.44 10.29 -25.71
CA PHE A 76 -6.43 11.55 -26.45
C PHE A 76 -7.76 11.81 -27.16
N VAL A 77 -8.35 10.79 -27.80
CA VAL A 77 -9.69 10.89 -28.43
C VAL A 77 -10.77 11.15 -27.38
N VAL A 78 -10.71 10.50 -26.21
CA VAL A 78 -11.64 10.78 -25.11
C VAL A 78 -11.49 12.19 -24.56
N LEU A 79 -10.25 12.70 -24.42
CA LEU A 79 -10.01 14.09 -24.00
C LEU A 79 -10.61 15.10 -24.99
N LEU A 80 -10.43 14.88 -26.30
CA LEU A 80 -11.05 15.72 -27.33
C LEU A 80 -12.59 15.65 -27.30
N LEU A 81 -13.17 14.47 -27.05
CA LEU A 81 -14.62 14.32 -26.87
C LEU A 81 -15.13 15.07 -25.62
N PHE A 82 -14.39 15.03 -24.51
CA PHE A 82 -14.77 15.75 -23.29
C PHE A 82 -14.67 17.28 -23.49
N LEU A 83 -13.61 17.77 -24.14
CA LEU A 83 -13.48 19.18 -24.51
C LEU A 83 -14.59 19.63 -25.46
N LEU A 84 -15.00 18.78 -26.40
CA LEU A 84 -16.14 19.05 -27.29
C LEU A 84 -17.46 19.11 -26.51
N ILE A 85 -17.70 18.22 -25.54
CA ILE A 85 -18.90 18.27 -24.68
C ILE A 85 -18.90 19.57 -23.86
N ILE A 86 -17.77 19.94 -23.24
CA ILE A 86 -17.64 21.19 -22.47
C ILE A 86 -17.94 22.41 -23.35
N TYR A 87 -17.42 22.45 -24.58
CA TYR A 87 -17.69 23.54 -25.53
C TYR A 87 -19.16 23.58 -25.98
N ILE A 88 -19.80 22.42 -26.19
CA ILE A 88 -21.23 22.33 -26.50
C ILE A 88 -22.08 22.80 -25.30
N SER A 89 -21.77 22.36 -24.08
CA SER A 89 -22.46 22.82 -22.86
C SER A 89 -22.30 24.33 -22.66
N TYR A 90 -21.09 24.87 -22.82
CA TYR A 90 -20.82 26.32 -22.76
C TYR A 90 -21.63 27.12 -23.78
N LYS A 91 -21.86 26.58 -24.98
CA LYS A 91 -22.67 27.22 -26.03
C LYS A 91 -24.18 26.97 -25.88
N SER A 92 -24.59 25.99 -25.08
CA SER A 92 -25.98 25.52 -24.97
C SER A 92 -26.61 25.81 -23.60
N THR A 93 -25.92 26.47 -22.68
CA THR A 93 -26.39 26.69 -21.30
C THR A 93 -25.81 27.98 -20.76
N ASP A 94 -26.66 29.00 -20.61
CA ASP A 94 -26.25 30.32 -20.10
C ASP A 94 -25.80 30.29 -18.63
N ASN A 95 -26.20 29.26 -17.87
CA ASN A 95 -25.76 29.05 -16.49
C ASN A 95 -24.33 28.46 -16.44
N LEU A 96 -23.34 29.35 -16.33
CA LEU A 96 -21.92 29.03 -16.18
C LEU A 96 -21.63 28.02 -15.05
N LYS A 97 -22.38 28.06 -13.93
CA LYS A 97 -22.20 27.15 -12.78
C LYS A 97 -22.41 25.69 -13.22
N THR A 98 -23.41 25.44 -14.06
CA THR A 98 -23.68 24.12 -14.65
C THR A 98 -22.54 23.67 -15.58
N VAL A 99 -21.97 24.58 -16.38
CA VAL A 99 -20.86 24.28 -17.30
C VAL A 99 -19.58 23.91 -16.53
N LEU A 100 -19.26 24.63 -15.46
CA LEU A 100 -18.14 24.30 -14.56
C LEU A 100 -18.33 22.92 -13.92
N LEU A 101 -19.55 22.60 -13.49
CA LEU A 101 -19.87 21.33 -12.84
C LEU A 101 -19.81 20.12 -13.79
N ILE A 102 -20.26 20.30 -15.04
CA ILE A 102 -20.04 19.33 -16.13
C ILE A 102 -18.54 19.14 -16.39
N THR A 103 -17.78 20.24 -16.40
CA THR A 103 -16.31 20.22 -16.61
C THR A 103 -15.60 19.42 -15.51
N LEU A 104 -15.91 19.65 -14.23
CA LEU A 104 -15.37 18.90 -13.09
C LEU A 104 -15.75 17.40 -13.14
N THR A 105 -16.98 17.09 -13.56
CA THR A 105 -17.44 15.71 -13.75
C THR A 105 -16.66 14.99 -14.87
N LEU A 106 -16.42 15.65 -16.00
CA LEU A 106 -15.62 15.07 -17.09
C LEU A 106 -14.12 15.00 -16.77
N TYR A 107 -13.60 15.96 -16.00
CA TYR A 107 -12.21 15.98 -15.53
C TYR A 107 -11.89 14.79 -14.60
N SER A 108 -12.74 14.58 -13.59
CA SER A 108 -12.64 13.42 -12.70
C SER A 108 -12.76 12.09 -13.47
N LEU A 109 -13.69 11.98 -14.42
CA LEU A 109 -13.82 10.81 -15.30
C LEU A 109 -12.58 10.58 -16.19
N TYR A 110 -11.90 11.65 -16.64
CA TYR A 110 -10.62 11.53 -17.34
C TYR A 110 -9.53 10.96 -16.43
N PHE A 111 -9.43 11.40 -15.17
CA PHE A 111 -8.47 10.84 -14.22
C PHE A 111 -8.74 9.38 -13.86
N LEU A 112 -10.01 8.94 -13.84
CA LEU A 112 -10.38 7.53 -13.71
C LEU A 112 -9.96 6.67 -14.92
N LEU A 113 -9.89 7.26 -16.13
CA LEU A 113 -9.34 6.57 -17.31
C LEU A 113 -7.81 6.63 -17.37
N TYR A 114 -7.21 7.68 -16.80
CA TYR A 114 -5.76 7.84 -16.71
C TYR A 114 -5.12 6.92 -15.66
N SER A 115 -5.76 6.68 -14.51
CA SER A 115 -5.31 5.68 -13.54
C SER A 115 -5.33 4.26 -14.13
N LEU A 116 -6.35 3.92 -14.92
CA LEU A 116 -6.41 2.67 -15.70
C LEU A 116 -5.28 2.57 -16.75
N TYR A 117 -4.86 3.70 -17.34
CA TYR A 117 -3.68 3.75 -18.21
C TYR A 117 -2.37 3.49 -17.44
N ILE A 118 -2.17 4.12 -16.28
CA ILE A 118 -1.01 3.87 -15.41
C ILE A 118 -0.97 2.39 -15.01
N LEU A 119 -2.08 1.85 -14.49
CA LEU A 119 -2.19 0.45 -14.07
C LEU A 119 -1.93 -0.52 -15.22
N SER A 120 -2.53 -0.28 -16.39
CA SER A 120 -2.27 -1.09 -17.58
C SER A 120 -0.79 -1.04 -18.01
N THR A 121 -0.12 0.09 -17.82
CA THR A 121 1.31 0.22 -18.13
C THR A 121 2.13 -0.60 -17.13
N ILE A 122 1.92 -0.41 -15.82
CA ILE A 122 2.58 -1.18 -14.74
C ILE A 122 2.43 -2.71 -14.92
N LEU A 123 1.23 -3.19 -15.26
CA LEU A 123 0.98 -4.62 -15.38
C LEU A 123 1.61 -5.25 -16.63
N ASN A 124 1.74 -4.49 -17.73
CA ASN A 124 2.30 -4.94 -19.01
C ASN A 124 3.83 -4.74 -19.14
N ASP A 125 4.42 -3.85 -18.34
CA ASP A 125 5.81 -3.35 -18.46
C ASP A 125 6.92 -4.44 -18.39
N GLU A 126 6.59 -5.66 -17.95
CA GLU A 126 7.52 -6.79 -17.97
C GLU A 126 7.96 -7.17 -19.38
N TYR A 127 7.06 -7.14 -20.37
CA TYR A 127 7.31 -7.80 -21.66
C TYR A 127 8.33 -7.06 -22.54
N GLU A 128 8.52 -5.76 -22.32
CA GLU A 128 9.60 -4.99 -22.96
C GLU A 128 10.87 -5.02 -22.11
N THR A 129 10.82 -4.71 -20.80
CA THR A 129 12.05 -4.61 -19.97
C THR A 129 12.76 -5.96 -19.79
N TYR A 130 12.03 -7.06 -19.58
CA TYR A 130 12.65 -8.40 -19.45
C TYR A 130 13.26 -8.86 -20.77
N ASN A 131 12.59 -8.56 -21.90
CA ASN A 131 13.09 -8.93 -23.23
C ASN A 131 14.15 -7.98 -23.78
N THR A 132 14.29 -6.73 -23.32
CA THR A 132 15.47 -5.92 -23.63
C THR A 132 16.68 -6.44 -22.89
N ILE A 133 16.59 -6.72 -21.58
CA ILE A 133 17.69 -7.36 -20.82
C ILE A 133 18.08 -8.69 -21.49
N LYS A 134 17.09 -9.54 -21.82
CA LYS A 134 17.36 -10.81 -22.49
C LYS A 134 17.83 -10.65 -23.95
N LYS A 135 17.49 -9.56 -24.65
CA LYS A 135 18.04 -9.23 -25.97
C LYS A 135 19.45 -8.67 -25.89
N ASP A 136 19.81 -7.90 -24.87
CA ASP A 136 21.15 -7.35 -24.70
C ASP A 136 22.11 -8.48 -24.25
N ASP A 137 21.63 -9.40 -23.40
CA ASP A 137 22.30 -10.68 -23.14
C ASP A 137 22.41 -11.53 -24.44
N MET A 138 21.37 -11.60 -25.29
CA MET A 138 21.43 -12.36 -26.55
C MET A 138 22.33 -11.71 -27.62
N ILE A 139 22.31 -10.38 -27.74
CA ILE A 139 23.14 -9.60 -28.67
C ILE A 139 24.60 -9.64 -28.22
N SER A 140 24.88 -9.54 -26.92
CA SER A 140 26.25 -9.75 -26.42
C SER A 140 26.74 -11.17 -26.67
N ASN A 141 25.90 -12.20 -26.51
CA ASN A 141 26.24 -13.56 -26.91
C ASN A 141 26.48 -13.69 -28.43
N ILE A 142 25.66 -13.07 -29.29
CA ILE A 142 25.88 -13.05 -30.75
C ILE A 142 27.16 -12.29 -31.13
N PHE A 143 27.51 -11.21 -30.43
CA PHE A 143 28.81 -10.54 -30.60
C PHE A 143 29.97 -11.45 -30.16
N ILE A 144 29.83 -12.20 -29.07
CA ILE A 144 30.81 -13.18 -28.60
C ILE A 144 30.95 -14.37 -29.59
N GLU A 145 29.86 -14.84 -30.20
CA GLU A 145 29.90 -15.87 -31.25
C GLU A 145 30.49 -15.35 -32.56
N ASN A 146 30.28 -14.08 -32.90
CA ASN A 146 30.95 -13.43 -34.02
C ASN A 146 32.46 -13.23 -33.75
N GLU A 147 32.86 -12.79 -32.56
CA GLU A 147 34.28 -12.76 -32.15
C GLU A 147 34.90 -14.17 -32.22
N LEU A 148 34.24 -15.18 -31.64
CA LEU A 148 34.74 -16.56 -31.62
C LEU A 148 34.79 -17.20 -33.00
N SER A 149 33.84 -16.90 -33.90
CA SER A 149 33.89 -17.39 -35.29
C SER A 149 34.92 -16.65 -36.15
N ILE A 150 35.19 -15.36 -35.90
CA ILE A 150 36.33 -14.64 -36.49
C ILE A 150 37.66 -15.24 -35.98
N ILE A 151 37.77 -15.56 -34.69
CA ILE A 151 38.95 -16.21 -34.09
C ILE A 151 39.13 -17.65 -34.59
N ASN A 152 38.05 -18.40 -34.81
CA ASN A 152 38.14 -19.75 -35.37
C ASN A 152 38.44 -19.73 -36.88
N ASN A 153 37.97 -18.72 -37.63
CA ASN A 153 38.34 -18.51 -39.04
C ASN A 153 39.76 -17.95 -39.22
N SER A 154 40.32 -17.26 -38.23
CA SER A 154 41.75 -16.91 -38.24
C SER A 154 42.61 -18.13 -37.89
N LYS A 155 42.20 -18.95 -36.90
CA LYS A 155 42.85 -20.23 -36.59
C LYS A 155 42.85 -21.21 -37.77
N SER A 156 41.74 -21.37 -38.50
CA SER A 156 41.67 -22.27 -39.66
C SER A 156 42.56 -21.81 -40.83
N LYS A 157 42.70 -20.49 -41.03
CA LYS A 157 43.67 -19.92 -41.98
C LYS A 157 45.13 -20.10 -41.53
N ILE A 158 45.40 -20.19 -40.24
CA ILE A 158 46.74 -20.43 -39.67
C ILE A 158 47.12 -21.93 -39.68
N THR A 159 46.17 -22.86 -39.50
CA THR A 159 46.45 -24.30 -39.61
C THR A 159 46.69 -24.76 -41.06
N ASN A 160 46.01 -24.15 -42.03
CA ASN A 160 46.17 -24.51 -43.45
C ASN A 160 47.44 -23.96 -44.12
N SER A 161 48.25 -23.14 -43.43
CA SER A 161 49.50 -22.58 -44.00
C SER A 161 50.76 -23.40 -43.66
N LYS A 162 50.64 -24.61 -43.09
CA LYS A 162 51.78 -25.47 -42.71
C LYS A 162 51.75 -26.90 -43.27
N LEU A 163 50.84 -27.22 -44.20
CA LEU A 163 50.67 -28.59 -44.73
C LEU A 163 50.65 -28.71 -46.27
N SER A 164 51.27 -27.78 -46.98
CA SER A 164 51.37 -27.84 -48.45
C SER A 164 52.65 -27.16 -49.00
N ASN A 165 53.82 -27.66 -48.62
CA ASN A 165 55.07 -27.30 -49.32
C ASN A 165 56.03 -28.49 -49.54
N ARG A 166 55.51 -29.55 -50.15
CA ARG A 166 56.28 -30.57 -50.88
C ARG A 166 55.57 -30.95 -52.19
N GLN A 167 56.29 -30.78 -53.30
CA GLN A 167 56.13 -31.47 -54.59
C GLN A 167 54.90 -31.14 -55.47
N ASN A 168 55.11 -30.10 -56.29
CA ASN A 168 55.10 -30.14 -57.77
C ASN A 168 53.83 -30.38 -58.63
N ASN A 169 53.72 -29.47 -59.61
CA ASN A 169 53.35 -29.65 -61.03
C ASN A 169 51.88 -29.55 -61.52
N ASN A 170 51.72 -28.60 -62.46
CA ASN A 170 50.95 -28.63 -63.72
C ASN A 170 49.40 -28.56 -63.73
N ILE A 171 48.92 -27.41 -64.22
CA ILE A 171 48.09 -27.23 -65.46
C ILE A 171 46.90 -28.20 -65.61
N ASN A 172 45.63 -27.77 -65.60
CA ASN A 172 44.99 -27.11 -66.76
C ASN A 172 43.64 -26.39 -66.46
N ASN A 173 42.99 -25.85 -67.50
CA ASN A 173 41.78 -24.99 -67.50
C ASN A 173 40.43 -25.71 -67.28
N GLY A 174 39.37 -24.95 -66.91
CA GLY A 174 37.99 -25.46 -66.79
C GLY A 174 36.87 -24.44 -66.51
N TYR A 175 36.63 -23.47 -67.41
CA TYR A 175 35.34 -22.75 -67.52
C TYR A 175 34.31 -23.64 -68.27
N ASN A 176 32.97 -23.46 -68.31
CA ASN A 176 32.11 -22.31 -67.94
C ASN A 176 30.61 -22.69 -67.77
N LEU A 177 29.88 -21.93 -66.93
CA LEU A 177 28.50 -21.37 -67.10
C LEU A 177 27.23 -22.16 -67.56
N ASN A 178 26.08 -21.49 -67.36
CA ASN A 178 24.73 -21.67 -67.95
C ASN A 178 23.84 -22.82 -67.41
N ASN A 179 22.49 -22.76 -67.34
CA ASN A 179 21.47 -21.73 -67.65
C ASN A 179 20.14 -22.04 -66.87
N ASP A 180 19.01 -21.31 -66.87
CA ASP A 180 18.51 -20.21 -67.74
C ASP A 180 17.34 -19.38 -67.09
N ARG A 181 17.03 -18.22 -67.71
CA ARG A 181 15.71 -17.48 -67.79
C ARG A 181 14.95 -16.95 -66.53
N LEU A 182 14.98 -15.61 -66.38
CA LEU A 182 13.88 -14.63 -66.64
C LEU A 182 12.45 -14.90 -66.06
N LYS A 183 11.71 -13.90 -65.51
CA LYS A 183 11.59 -12.49 -65.94
C LYS A 183 10.94 -11.51 -64.90
N ASP A 184 11.27 -10.22 -65.04
CA ASP A 184 10.56 -8.96 -64.63
C ASP A 184 10.39 -8.47 -63.16
N ASN A 185 10.77 -7.18 -62.95
CA ASN A 185 10.31 -6.14 -61.98
C ASN A 185 10.75 -6.08 -60.48
N THR A 186 11.88 -5.39 -60.24
CA THR A 186 12.15 -4.21 -59.34
C THR A 186 11.43 -4.02 -57.97
N PHE A 187 12.09 -3.57 -56.88
CA PHE A 187 12.61 -2.19 -56.66
C PHE A 187 13.56 -2.02 -55.41
N GLN A 188 14.60 -1.16 -55.51
CA GLN A 188 15.43 -0.42 -54.48
C GLN A 188 15.99 -1.14 -53.21
N ASN A 189 17.28 -1.03 -52.77
CA ASN A 189 18.27 0.07 -52.51
C ASN A 189 18.17 0.67 -51.06
N THR A 190 19.24 1.07 -50.32
CA THR A 190 20.69 1.29 -50.62
C THR A 190 21.61 1.28 -49.36
N GLU A 191 22.83 0.73 -49.51
CA GLU A 191 24.20 1.20 -49.11
C GLU A 191 24.57 1.90 -47.76
N ASN A 192 25.83 1.65 -47.32
CA ASN A 192 26.74 2.60 -46.63
C ASN A 192 28.19 2.06 -46.54
N GLU A 193 29.22 2.94 -46.51
CA GLU A 193 30.67 2.57 -46.49
C GLU A 193 31.53 3.55 -45.65
N TYR A 194 32.85 3.29 -45.46
CA TYR A 194 33.75 4.02 -44.52
C TYR A 194 35.16 4.31 -45.11
N VAL A 195 35.79 5.44 -44.72
CA VAL A 195 37.19 5.82 -45.09
C VAL A 195 37.94 6.50 -43.91
N ASN A 196 39.28 6.37 -43.86
CA ASN A 196 40.19 6.83 -42.79
C ASN A 196 40.94 8.16 -43.07
N THR A 197 41.54 8.77 -42.04
CA THR A 197 42.74 9.67 -42.12
C THR A 197 43.42 9.82 -40.73
N SER A 198 44.63 10.42 -40.63
CA SER A 198 45.58 10.07 -39.54
C SER A 198 46.70 11.09 -39.13
N LEU A 199 47.16 10.99 -37.85
CA LEU A 199 48.47 11.44 -37.27
C LEU A 199 48.78 12.98 -37.14
N PRO A 200 49.84 13.45 -36.42
CA PRO A 200 50.50 13.00 -35.16
C PRO A 200 51.05 14.11 -34.17
N SER A 201 51.70 13.67 -33.07
CA SER A 201 52.81 14.31 -32.24
C SER A 201 52.53 15.61 -31.43
N PHE A 202 53.26 16.01 -30.36
CA PHE A 202 54.66 15.82 -29.87
C PHE A 202 54.79 15.71 -28.31
N GLN A 203 56.01 15.81 -27.73
CA GLN A 203 56.36 15.51 -26.32
C GLN A 203 57.47 16.45 -25.72
N VAL A 204 57.71 16.41 -24.39
CA VAL A 204 58.89 16.88 -23.57
C VAL A 204 58.71 18.18 -22.71
N HIS A 205 59.48 18.28 -21.59
CA HIS A 205 59.36 19.19 -20.43
C HIS A 205 60.06 20.58 -20.55
N ASN A 206 59.81 21.53 -19.62
CA ASN A 206 60.74 21.89 -18.51
C ASN A 206 60.34 23.10 -17.59
N PHE A 207 60.80 23.07 -16.31
CA PHE A 207 61.08 24.13 -15.28
C PHE A 207 60.17 25.40 -15.08
N HIS A 208 60.19 26.20 -13.98
CA HIS A 208 60.31 26.07 -12.49
C HIS A 208 60.32 27.52 -11.87
N TYR A 209 60.28 27.70 -10.53
CA TYR A 209 60.59 28.95 -9.75
C TYR A 209 59.62 30.17 -9.87
N GLU A 210 59.48 31.15 -8.94
CA GLU A 210 59.64 31.33 -7.45
C GLU A 210 59.16 32.78 -7.06
N ARG A 211 59.18 33.40 -5.85
CA ARG A 211 59.42 33.11 -4.40
C ARG A 211 58.82 34.27 -3.55
N SER A 212 58.39 34.08 -2.28
CA SER A 212 58.41 35.14 -1.22
C SER A 212 58.23 34.56 0.21
N THR A 213 58.52 35.34 1.27
CA THR A 213 58.63 34.91 2.70
C THR A 213 58.01 35.92 3.69
N LYS A 214 57.91 35.58 5.01
CA LYS A 214 57.25 36.44 6.04
C LYS A 214 56.86 35.78 7.39
N ASN A 215 57.84 35.41 8.23
CA ASN A 215 57.88 35.31 9.72
C ASN A 215 56.62 35.72 10.56
N ASN A 216 56.30 35.18 11.76
CA ASN A 216 57.17 34.71 12.87
C ASN A 216 56.38 34.00 14.01
N ASN A 217 57.02 33.08 14.77
CA ASN A 217 56.90 32.80 16.23
C ASN A 217 55.53 32.36 16.87
N ASN A 218 55.45 31.57 17.96
CA ASN A 218 56.43 31.15 18.99
C ASN A 218 56.09 29.77 19.64
N ILE A 219 57.11 28.92 19.89
CA ILE A 219 57.48 28.23 21.17
C ILE A 219 56.33 27.60 22.02
N ASN A 220 56.31 26.29 22.32
CA ASN A 220 57.22 25.61 23.26
C ASN A 220 57.18 24.05 23.21
N GLU A 221 58.16 23.39 23.85
CA GLU A 221 58.26 21.93 24.06
C GLU A 221 57.72 21.49 25.45
N ILE A 222 57.60 20.16 25.70
CA ILE A 222 58.11 19.45 26.91
C ILE A 222 57.69 17.95 26.93
N GLU A 223 58.50 17.13 27.61
CA GLU A 223 58.42 15.66 27.67
C GLU A 223 57.62 15.07 28.87
N LEU A 224 57.39 13.75 28.79
CA LEU A 224 57.40 12.73 29.86
C LEU A 224 56.95 13.03 31.32
N SER A 225 56.00 12.19 31.77
CA SER A 225 56.12 11.25 32.92
C SER A 225 55.47 11.49 34.31
N THR A 226 55.01 10.36 34.86
CA THR A 226 54.89 9.95 36.28
C THR A 226 53.93 10.60 37.29
N LYS A 227 52.95 9.78 37.71
CA LYS A 227 52.61 9.34 39.09
C LYS A 227 52.53 10.36 40.26
N ASN A 228 51.39 10.30 40.97
CA ASN A 228 51.25 9.83 42.38
C ASN A 228 49.76 9.43 42.58
N TYR A 229 49.30 8.39 43.30
CA TYR A 229 49.58 7.85 44.66
C TYR A 229 49.13 8.81 45.81
N THR A 230 48.49 8.38 46.92
CA THR A 230 48.32 7.02 47.51
C THR A 230 47.13 6.93 48.52
N LYS A 231 46.57 5.72 48.73
CA LYS A 231 45.83 5.22 49.95
C LYS A 231 44.50 5.92 50.30
N GLY A 232 43.57 5.38 51.11
CA GLY A 232 43.38 4.11 51.86
C GLY A 232 42.18 4.31 52.83
N THR A 233 41.44 3.33 53.39
CA THR A 233 41.69 1.91 53.74
C THR A 233 40.40 1.09 53.96
N ASN A 234 40.46 -0.21 53.61
CA ASN A 234 40.02 -1.44 54.34
C ASN A 234 38.59 -1.63 54.92
N GLU A 235 37.98 -2.80 54.64
CA GLU A 235 37.85 -3.99 55.52
C GLU A 235 37.30 -5.21 54.71
N MET A 236 37.96 -6.39 54.71
CA MET A 236 37.65 -7.64 55.46
C MET A 236 36.31 -8.36 55.10
N ALA A 237 36.22 -9.69 54.91
CA ALA A 237 37.21 -10.79 54.96
C ALA A 237 36.76 -12.05 54.13
N LEU A 238 37.59 -13.10 54.09
CA LEU A 238 37.37 -14.40 53.40
C LEU A 238 37.63 -15.60 54.34
N PRO A 239 36.84 -16.69 54.20
CA PRO A 239 37.32 -18.07 54.35
C PRO A 239 36.74 -19.03 53.27
N PHE A 240 37.15 -20.28 53.04
CA PHE A 240 38.40 -21.06 53.09
C PHE A 240 37.99 -22.54 52.81
N TYR A 241 38.60 -23.24 51.85
CA TYR A 241 38.81 -24.71 51.75
C TYR A 241 37.69 -25.77 52.00
N LYS A 242 37.49 -26.70 51.05
CA LYS A 242 38.05 -28.10 51.11
C LYS A 242 37.69 -29.00 49.89
N GLU A 243 38.51 -30.04 49.68
CA GLU A 243 38.23 -31.24 48.85
C GLU A 243 38.10 -32.49 49.75
N GLU A 244 37.43 -33.56 49.27
CA GLU A 244 37.54 -35.03 49.57
C GLU A 244 36.18 -35.76 49.30
N LYS A 245 36.05 -37.08 49.03
CA LYS A 245 36.86 -38.09 48.29
C LYS A 245 36.05 -39.40 48.07
N THR A 246 36.47 -40.23 47.09
CA THR A 246 36.30 -41.72 46.97
C THR A 246 34.94 -42.44 47.07
N ASN A 247 34.59 -43.21 46.03
CA ASN A 247 34.41 -44.69 46.02
C ASN A 247 33.91 -45.14 44.61
N THR A 248 34.60 -45.87 43.72
CA THR A 248 35.35 -47.16 43.71
C THR A 248 34.52 -48.42 43.46
N HIS A 249 34.60 -48.95 42.23
CA HIS A 249 34.63 -50.38 41.82
C HIS A 249 34.69 -50.42 40.27
N LYS A 250 35.26 -51.38 39.54
CA LYS A 250 36.44 -52.29 39.60
C LYS A 250 36.30 -53.22 38.36
N GLY A 251 37.40 -53.65 37.72
CA GLY A 251 37.39 -54.56 36.55
C GLY A 251 37.92 -53.87 35.26
N GLU A 252 39.22 -53.77 34.97
CA GLU A 252 40.31 -54.76 34.81
C GLU A 252 40.48 -55.33 33.37
N VAL A 253 41.70 -55.13 32.81
CA VAL A 253 42.44 -56.06 31.91
C VAL A 253 41.94 -56.17 30.44
N SER A 254 42.78 -56.16 29.37
CA SER A 254 44.26 -56.17 29.21
C SER A 254 44.75 -55.47 27.92
N ASN A 255 46.06 -55.17 27.88
CA ASN A 255 46.79 -54.74 26.68
C ASN A 255 47.05 -55.88 25.67
N LYS A 256 47.14 -55.55 24.37
CA LYS A 256 48.26 -55.80 23.41
C LYS A 256 47.74 -55.64 21.96
N VAL A 257 48.50 -55.35 20.89
CA VAL A 257 49.82 -54.74 20.56
C VAL A 257 50.17 -55.30 19.17
N LEU A 258 50.33 -54.41 18.18
CA LEU A 258 51.03 -54.50 16.88
C LEU A 258 50.95 -55.75 15.97
N ASN A 259 50.75 -55.45 14.67
CA ASN A 259 51.28 -56.12 13.46
C ASN A 259 50.77 -57.57 13.17
N ASP A 260 50.64 -58.04 11.92
CA ASP A 260 51.51 -57.86 10.74
C ASP A 260 50.79 -57.60 9.39
N THR A 261 51.58 -57.43 8.32
CA THR A 261 51.13 -57.14 6.95
C THR A 261 50.92 -58.37 6.06
N ASN A 262 50.19 -58.15 4.95
CA ASN A 262 50.14 -58.97 3.72
C ASN A 262 49.51 -60.38 3.78
N MET A 263 48.29 -60.52 3.23
CA MET A 263 48.07 -61.41 2.06
C MET A 263 46.68 -61.23 1.40
N VAL A 264 46.49 -61.93 0.27
CA VAL A 264 45.25 -62.07 -0.54
C VAL A 264 44.78 -60.83 -1.30
N ASN A 265 45.45 -60.58 -2.43
CA ASN A 265 44.87 -59.90 -3.58
C ASN A 265 44.23 -60.97 -4.51
N ASN A 266 42.91 -60.94 -4.77
CA ASN A 266 42.23 -61.62 -5.88
C ASN A 266 40.73 -61.27 -5.95
N ASN A 267 40.12 -61.45 -7.15
CA ASN A 267 38.68 -61.32 -7.49
C ASN A 267 38.07 -59.90 -7.65
N TRP A 268 38.55 -59.12 -8.63
CA TRP A 268 37.74 -58.05 -9.24
C TRP A 268 37.70 -58.03 -10.80
N ASN A 269 38.28 -59.04 -11.47
CA ASN A 269 38.33 -59.09 -12.94
C ASN A 269 37.16 -59.84 -13.62
N ASN A 270 36.26 -60.49 -12.88
CA ASN A 270 35.17 -61.33 -13.43
C ASN A 270 33.83 -60.61 -13.63
N LEU A 271 33.80 -59.27 -13.68
CA LEU A 271 32.57 -58.48 -13.84
C LEU A 271 32.54 -57.55 -15.07
N LEU A 272 33.59 -57.55 -15.90
CA LEU A 272 33.73 -56.61 -17.03
C LEU A 272 33.47 -57.19 -18.43
N GLU A 273 33.43 -58.51 -18.61
CA GLU A 273 33.28 -59.12 -19.95
C GLU A 273 31.84 -59.39 -20.42
N ASN A 274 30.85 -59.44 -19.51
CA ASN A 274 29.48 -59.86 -19.87
C ASN A 274 28.57 -58.76 -20.45
N ASN A 275 28.96 -57.49 -20.44
CA ASN A 275 28.13 -56.36 -20.91
C ASN A 275 28.52 -55.79 -22.29
N GLN A 276 29.52 -56.34 -22.98
CA GLN A 276 29.93 -55.86 -24.32
C GLN A 276 29.31 -56.62 -25.51
N LYS A 277 28.38 -57.56 -25.27
CA LYS A 277 27.68 -58.33 -26.33
C LYS A 277 26.15 -58.30 -26.19
N ALA A 278 25.60 -57.09 -26.01
CA ALA A 278 24.17 -56.81 -26.02
C ALA A 278 23.82 -55.65 -26.98
N ASN A 279 24.26 -55.78 -28.25
CA ASN A 279 23.80 -55.11 -29.49
C ASN A 279 23.23 -53.68 -29.38
N ILE A 280 23.82 -52.66 -30.01
CA ILE A 280 24.08 -52.61 -31.47
C ILE A 280 22.87 -53.11 -32.29
N ASN A 281 21.68 -52.57 -32.02
CA ASN A 281 20.51 -52.71 -32.91
C ASN A 281 19.42 -51.61 -32.74
N LEU A 282 19.77 -50.46 -32.16
CA LEU A 282 18.86 -49.30 -31.97
C LEU A 282 19.48 -48.02 -32.56
N MET A 283 19.94 -48.10 -33.81
CA MET A 283 20.64 -47.00 -34.51
C MET A 283 19.95 -46.54 -35.80
N ASN A 284 18.63 -46.75 -35.90
CA ASN A 284 17.77 -46.19 -36.93
C ASN A 284 16.44 -45.76 -36.30
N ASN A 285 16.05 -44.49 -36.54
CA ASN A 285 14.91 -43.73 -36.00
C ASN A 285 15.22 -42.81 -34.79
N GLN A 286 16.04 -41.78 -35.03
CA GLN A 286 16.04 -40.53 -34.24
C GLN A 286 16.00 -39.30 -35.14
N HIS A 287 14.80 -38.95 -35.58
CA HIS A 287 14.41 -37.58 -35.92
C HIS A 287 13.08 -37.30 -35.20
N ASP A 288 12.83 -36.03 -34.89
CA ASP A 288 11.68 -35.54 -34.10
C ASP A 288 11.58 -36.05 -32.66
N ASP A 289 12.52 -35.64 -31.80
CA ASP A 289 12.31 -35.41 -30.36
C ASP A 289 13.46 -34.57 -29.78
N ASN A 290 13.32 -33.23 -29.73
CA ASN A 290 14.43 -32.33 -29.34
C ASN A 290 14.00 -31.04 -28.58
N GLU A 291 12.77 -30.95 -28.08
CA GLU A 291 12.30 -29.82 -27.24
C GLU A 291 12.30 -30.13 -25.73
N THR A 292 12.49 -31.39 -25.31
CA THR A 292 12.29 -31.83 -23.92
C THR A 292 13.56 -31.83 -23.04
N LEU A 293 14.76 -31.81 -23.62
CA LEU A 293 16.00 -32.07 -22.87
C LEU A 293 16.67 -30.85 -22.19
N ASN A 294 16.13 -29.64 -22.37
CA ASN A 294 16.75 -28.40 -21.88
C ASN A 294 16.39 -28.01 -20.42
N ASN A 295 15.69 -28.87 -19.68
CA ASN A 295 15.21 -28.57 -18.31
C ASN A 295 15.90 -29.36 -17.17
N GLU A 296 16.80 -30.32 -17.46
CA GLU A 296 17.29 -31.29 -16.46
C GLU A 296 18.79 -31.15 -16.07
N MET A 297 19.37 -29.94 -16.14
CA MET A 297 20.72 -29.66 -15.62
C MET A 297 20.80 -28.43 -14.72
N ALA A 298 20.07 -28.46 -13.60
CA ALA A 298 20.16 -27.48 -12.52
C ALA A 298 19.73 -28.02 -11.13
N THR A 299 20.11 -29.26 -10.78
CA THR A 299 19.69 -29.92 -9.53
C THR A 299 20.83 -30.59 -8.76
N SER A 300 21.36 -29.86 -7.78
CA SER A 300 22.20 -30.43 -6.70
C SER A 300 21.88 -29.68 -5.40
N GLU A 301 21.46 -30.43 -4.36
CA GLU A 301 20.76 -29.94 -3.16
C GLU A 301 19.36 -29.38 -3.48
N GLY A 302 18.32 -30.08 -3.03
CA GLY A 302 16.97 -29.98 -3.62
C GLY A 302 15.89 -29.44 -2.69
N TYR A 303 15.33 -28.29 -3.07
CA TYR A 303 13.92 -27.92 -2.85
C TYR A 303 13.47 -27.08 -4.06
N GLU A 304 12.24 -27.26 -4.55
CA GLU A 304 11.72 -26.42 -5.63
C GLU A 304 11.54 -24.97 -5.15
N ILE A 305 12.14 -24.01 -5.87
CA ILE A 305 11.85 -22.58 -5.73
C ILE A 305 10.40 -22.36 -6.18
N ALA A 306 9.49 -22.11 -5.24
CA ALA A 306 8.08 -21.93 -5.56
C ALA A 306 7.89 -20.67 -6.42
N SER A 307 7.13 -20.76 -7.52
CA SER A 307 6.94 -19.61 -8.40
C SER A 307 6.17 -18.48 -7.68
N PHE A 308 6.52 -17.21 -7.92
CA PHE A 308 5.82 -16.08 -7.30
C PHE A 308 4.29 -16.13 -7.50
N GLU A 309 3.82 -16.63 -8.65
CA GLU A 309 2.39 -16.78 -8.93
C GLU A 309 1.71 -17.86 -8.07
N SER A 310 2.44 -18.89 -7.63
CA SER A 310 1.92 -19.92 -6.72
C SER A 310 1.65 -19.39 -5.30
N ILE A 311 2.38 -18.35 -4.86
CA ILE A 311 2.20 -17.68 -3.56
C ILE A 311 1.20 -16.50 -3.69
N ALA A 312 1.36 -15.65 -4.70
CA ALA A 312 0.52 -14.47 -4.90
C ALA A 312 -0.96 -14.84 -5.18
N LYS A 313 -1.22 -16.01 -5.76
CA LYS A 313 -2.59 -16.47 -6.05
C LYS A 313 -3.42 -16.71 -4.79
N PRO A 314 -3.00 -17.53 -3.79
CA PRO A 314 -3.67 -17.63 -2.49
C PRO A 314 -3.95 -16.28 -1.83
N ILE A 315 -2.97 -15.38 -1.77
CA ILE A 315 -3.11 -14.04 -1.16
C ILE A 315 -4.21 -13.24 -1.88
N LYS A 316 -4.21 -13.27 -3.22
CA LYS A 316 -5.24 -12.62 -4.04
C LYS A 316 -6.62 -13.27 -3.88
N GLU A 317 -6.71 -14.60 -3.89
CA GLU A 317 -7.99 -15.31 -3.78
C GLU A 317 -8.62 -15.14 -2.37
N GLY A 318 -7.79 -15.04 -1.33
CA GLY A 318 -8.21 -14.64 0.02
C GLY A 318 -8.69 -13.18 0.07
N SER A 319 -7.93 -12.24 -0.49
CA SER A 319 -8.27 -10.80 -0.48
C SER A 319 -9.53 -10.47 -1.29
N GLU A 320 -9.63 -10.96 -2.54
CA GLU A 320 -10.83 -10.82 -3.37
C GLU A 320 -12.03 -11.59 -2.77
N GLY A 321 -11.77 -12.64 -1.98
CA GLY A 321 -12.76 -13.43 -1.26
C GLY A 321 -13.34 -12.72 -0.03
N PHE A 322 -12.50 -12.23 0.88
CA PHE A 322 -12.93 -11.47 2.06
C PHE A 322 -13.70 -10.21 1.66
N PHE A 323 -13.15 -9.44 0.70
CA PHE A 323 -13.84 -8.28 0.11
C PHE A 323 -15.25 -8.64 -0.36
N ALA A 324 -15.43 -9.78 -1.06
CA ALA A 324 -16.73 -10.18 -1.56
C ALA A 324 -17.74 -10.48 -0.44
N VAL A 325 -17.30 -10.91 0.75
CA VAL A 325 -18.18 -11.10 1.93
C VAL A 325 -18.44 -9.77 2.63
N GLN A 326 -17.40 -8.96 2.83
CA GLN A 326 -17.46 -7.63 3.45
C GLN A 326 -18.39 -6.69 2.67
N TYR A 327 -18.17 -6.53 1.35
CA TYR A 327 -19.01 -5.72 0.46
C TYR A 327 -20.48 -6.15 0.46
N ASN A 328 -20.76 -7.47 0.38
CA ASN A 328 -22.14 -7.98 0.43
C ASN A 328 -22.81 -7.82 1.81
N SER A 329 -22.03 -7.56 2.86
CA SER A 329 -22.55 -7.26 4.21
C SER A 329 -22.79 -5.77 4.37
N ILE A 330 -21.81 -4.94 3.99
CA ILE A 330 -21.90 -3.48 3.95
C ILE A 330 -23.07 -3.03 3.06
N LEU A 331 -23.23 -3.57 1.86
CA LEU A 331 -24.35 -3.19 0.96
C LEU A 331 -25.73 -3.45 1.60
N LYS A 332 -25.90 -4.52 2.38
CA LYS A 332 -27.15 -4.79 3.12
C LYS A 332 -27.36 -3.77 4.24
N ILE A 333 -26.29 -3.47 4.99
CA ILE A 333 -26.30 -2.46 6.05
C ILE A 333 -26.67 -1.10 5.45
N SER A 334 -26.03 -0.68 4.35
CA SER A 334 -26.37 0.53 3.61
C SER A 334 -27.84 0.56 3.20
N ILE A 335 -28.38 -0.50 2.59
CA ILE A 335 -29.81 -0.54 2.20
C ILE A 335 -30.75 -0.37 3.42
N ILE A 336 -30.41 -0.95 4.57
CA ILE A 336 -31.16 -0.75 5.82
C ILE A 336 -31.09 0.72 6.27
N PHE A 337 -29.90 1.34 6.22
CA PHE A 337 -29.74 2.77 6.54
C PHE A 337 -30.41 3.70 5.51
N THR A 338 -30.45 3.35 4.22
CA THR A 338 -31.22 4.08 3.19
C THR A 338 -32.71 4.14 3.56
N VAL A 339 -33.29 3.00 3.98
CA VAL A 339 -34.69 2.94 4.43
C VAL A 339 -34.89 3.68 5.76
N PHE A 340 -33.93 3.58 6.68
CA PHE A 340 -33.98 4.30 7.96
C PHE A 340 -33.94 5.84 7.78
N ILE A 341 -33.07 6.35 6.90
CA ILE A 341 -33.03 7.79 6.53
C ILE A 341 -34.38 8.21 5.94
N LEU A 342 -34.94 7.44 5.01
CA LEU A 342 -36.26 7.73 4.42
C LEU A 342 -37.36 7.81 5.50
N LEU A 343 -37.39 6.85 6.43
CA LEU A 343 -38.35 6.84 7.54
C LEU A 343 -38.14 8.02 8.48
N LEU A 344 -36.90 8.35 8.84
CA LEU A 344 -36.57 9.52 9.66
C LEU A 344 -37.12 10.82 9.05
N TYR A 345 -36.84 11.08 7.76
CA TYR A 345 -37.32 12.29 7.08
C TYR A 345 -38.84 12.30 6.84
N VAL A 346 -39.49 11.14 6.70
CA VAL A 346 -40.96 11.06 6.67
C VAL A 346 -41.58 11.34 8.05
N ILE A 347 -41.00 10.79 9.12
CA ILE A 347 -41.46 11.00 10.51
C ILE A 347 -41.33 12.47 10.94
N ARG A 348 -40.37 13.22 10.37
CA ARG A 348 -40.22 14.66 10.60
C ARG A 348 -41.48 15.46 10.22
N GLY A 349 -42.19 15.11 9.15
CA GLY A 349 -43.40 15.80 8.67
C GLY A 349 -43.20 17.21 8.08
N ASP A 350 -42.21 17.98 8.54
CA ASP A 350 -42.05 19.39 8.18
C ASP A 350 -41.57 19.64 6.73
N TYR A 351 -42.38 20.36 5.96
CA TYR A 351 -41.96 20.94 4.68
C TYR A 351 -40.79 21.91 4.88
N THR A 352 -39.76 21.80 4.03
CA THR A 352 -38.58 22.68 4.09
C THR A 352 -38.69 23.76 3.01
N LYS A 353 -38.55 25.02 3.41
CA LYS A 353 -38.60 26.17 2.49
C LYS A 353 -37.18 26.67 2.19
N PHE A 354 -36.88 26.93 0.93
CA PHE A 354 -35.62 27.52 0.47
C PHE A 354 -35.89 28.71 -0.49
N PRO A 355 -34.98 29.69 -0.60
CA PRO A 355 -35.11 30.79 -1.54
C PRO A 355 -34.89 30.36 -3.01
N GLU A 356 -35.55 31.08 -3.93
CA GLU A 356 -35.32 31.01 -5.38
C GLU A 356 -34.13 31.87 -5.82
N GLU A 357 -33.37 31.42 -6.82
CA GLU A 357 -32.14 32.08 -7.32
C GLU A 357 -32.39 33.44 -8.02
N ASN A 358 -33.64 33.85 -8.25
CA ASN A 358 -33.98 35.05 -9.04
C ASN A 358 -35.18 35.85 -8.51
N LYS A 359 -34.96 36.76 -7.56
CA LYS A 359 -35.74 38.00 -7.36
C LYS A 359 -35.00 39.00 -6.48
N ILE A 360 -34.62 40.15 -7.05
CA ILE A 360 -34.09 41.31 -6.32
C ILE A 360 -34.87 42.55 -6.77
N SER A 361 -36.12 42.68 -6.29
CA SER A 361 -36.94 43.90 -6.41
C SER A 361 -38.27 43.79 -5.64
N ASP A 362 -38.34 44.50 -4.51
CA ASP A 362 -39.47 45.26 -3.91
C ASP A 362 -40.91 44.71 -3.77
N ASP A 363 -41.27 43.53 -4.27
CA ASP A 363 -42.64 42.98 -4.16
C ASP A 363 -42.82 41.98 -3.00
N LEU A 364 -43.90 42.17 -2.22
CA LEU A 364 -44.19 41.47 -0.95
C LEU A 364 -44.67 40.00 -1.08
N ASN A 365 -44.04 39.22 -1.95
CA ASN A 365 -44.30 37.78 -2.11
C ASN A 365 -42.99 36.97 -2.17
N ASP A 366 -42.56 36.48 -1.01
CA ASP A 366 -41.47 35.49 -0.87
C ASP A 366 -41.80 34.20 -1.65
N SER A 367 -41.35 34.10 -2.91
CA SER A 367 -41.44 32.85 -3.67
C SER A 367 -40.37 31.87 -3.19
N SER A 368 -40.73 31.13 -2.12
CA SER A 368 -39.90 30.07 -1.54
C SER A 368 -40.21 28.71 -2.18
N ILE A 369 -39.19 28.00 -2.68
CA ILE A 369 -39.33 26.59 -3.09
C ILE A 369 -39.63 25.75 -1.85
N ILE A 370 -40.73 25.00 -1.91
CA ILE A 370 -41.18 24.11 -0.84
C ILE A 370 -40.80 22.67 -1.19
N ILE A 371 -39.75 22.14 -0.54
CA ILE A 371 -39.34 20.74 -0.68
C ILE A 371 -40.08 19.90 0.35
N SER A 372 -40.76 18.85 -0.12
CA SER A 372 -41.49 17.93 0.77
C SER A 372 -40.53 17.07 1.62
N PRO A 373 -40.94 16.60 2.81
CA PRO A 373 -40.10 15.74 3.65
C PRO A 373 -39.64 14.47 2.92
N LEU A 374 -40.56 13.88 2.14
CA LEU A 374 -40.28 12.72 1.29
C LEU A 374 -39.27 13.03 0.18
N SER A 375 -39.41 14.17 -0.50
CA SER A 375 -38.47 14.61 -1.55
C SER A 375 -37.06 14.81 -0.98
N TYR A 376 -36.95 15.51 0.16
CA TYR A 376 -35.67 15.71 0.85
C TYR A 376 -35.06 14.36 1.23
N GLY A 377 -35.82 13.50 1.92
CA GLY A 377 -35.37 12.18 2.34
C GLY A 377 -34.89 11.30 1.18
N ILE A 378 -35.55 11.36 0.02
CA ILE A 378 -35.11 10.65 -1.21
C ILE A 378 -33.75 11.16 -1.69
N ILE A 379 -33.53 12.48 -1.74
CA ILE A 379 -32.25 13.05 -2.21
C ILE A 379 -31.12 12.68 -1.22
N THR A 380 -31.35 12.81 0.09
CA THR A 380 -30.37 12.44 1.11
C THR A 380 -30.07 10.94 1.11
N ALA A 381 -31.09 10.09 0.93
CA ALA A 381 -30.94 8.63 0.87
C ALA A 381 -30.23 8.14 -0.42
N ILE A 382 -30.48 8.78 -1.57
CA ILE A 382 -29.73 8.55 -2.81
C ILE A 382 -28.27 8.99 -2.65
N SER A 383 -28.05 10.18 -2.07
CA SER A 383 -26.71 10.71 -1.81
C SER A 383 -25.90 9.77 -0.92
N PHE A 384 -26.52 9.30 0.17
CA PHE A 384 -25.97 8.29 1.07
C PHE A 384 -25.62 6.97 0.35
N LEU A 385 -26.53 6.45 -0.47
CA LEU A 385 -26.28 5.20 -1.20
C LEU A 385 -25.14 5.37 -2.21
N LEU A 386 -25.03 6.53 -2.88
CA LEU A 386 -23.92 6.81 -3.77
C LEU A 386 -22.59 6.95 -3.01
N GLY A 387 -22.56 7.65 -1.87
CA GLY A 387 -21.37 7.78 -1.02
C GLY A 387 -20.86 6.43 -0.52
N ALA A 388 -21.78 5.56 -0.07
CA ALA A 388 -21.46 4.19 0.33
C ALA A 388 -20.92 3.32 -0.82
N ILE A 389 -21.46 3.48 -2.04
CA ILE A 389 -20.98 2.79 -3.24
C ILE A 389 -19.59 3.32 -3.64
N CYS A 390 -19.38 4.63 -3.69
CA CYS A 390 -18.10 5.23 -4.05
C CYS A 390 -16.98 4.86 -3.04
N SER A 391 -17.27 4.91 -1.73
CA SER A 391 -16.34 4.47 -0.67
C SER A 391 -16.00 2.98 -0.79
N SER A 392 -17.00 2.14 -1.08
CA SER A 392 -16.78 0.70 -1.33
C SER A 392 -15.92 0.43 -2.58
N ILE A 393 -16.04 1.26 -3.62
CA ILE A 393 -15.21 1.15 -4.84
C ILE A 393 -13.79 1.64 -4.56
N ALA A 394 -13.60 2.70 -3.75
CA ALA A 394 -12.29 3.17 -3.32
C ALA A 394 -11.53 2.09 -2.54
N GLY A 395 -12.17 1.46 -1.53
CA GLY A 395 -11.59 0.34 -0.79
C GLY A 395 -11.28 -0.88 -1.69
N TYR A 396 -12.21 -1.26 -2.59
CA TYR A 396 -11.98 -2.33 -3.56
C TYR A 396 -10.77 -2.07 -4.47
N ASN A 397 -10.65 -0.83 -4.93
CA ASN A 397 -9.61 -0.41 -5.85
C ASN A 397 -8.21 -0.52 -5.22
N GLY A 398 -8.08 -0.20 -3.92
CA GLY A 398 -6.86 -0.49 -3.13
C GLY A 398 -6.43 -1.95 -3.25
N ILE A 399 -7.32 -2.89 -2.88
CA ILE A 399 -7.07 -4.34 -3.01
C ILE A 399 -6.75 -4.72 -4.45
N TYR A 400 -7.57 -4.27 -5.42
CA TYR A 400 -7.46 -4.67 -6.81
C TYR A 400 -6.07 -4.37 -7.38
N VAL A 401 -5.52 -3.19 -7.07
CA VAL A 401 -4.17 -2.79 -7.47
C VAL A 401 -3.13 -3.55 -6.66
N ALA A 402 -3.23 -3.60 -5.33
CA ALA A 402 -2.21 -4.18 -4.45
C ALA A 402 -1.93 -5.66 -4.78
N VAL A 403 -2.95 -6.52 -4.87
CA VAL A 403 -2.83 -7.95 -5.22
C VAL A 403 -2.39 -8.24 -6.66
N ARG A 404 -2.10 -7.19 -7.44
CA ARG A 404 -1.54 -7.26 -8.80
C ARG A 404 -0.20 -6.54 -8.91
N ALA A 405 0.12 -5.66 -7.96
CA ALA A 405 1.36 -4.92 -7.86
C ALA A 405 2.41 -5.66 -7.03
N ASN A 406 2.02 -6.33 -5.94
CA ASN A 406 2.92 -7.07 -5.04
C ASN A 406 3.85 -8.04 -5.80
N ILE A 407 3.29 -8.91 -6.65
CA ILE A 407 4.06 -9.82 -7.52
C ILE A 407 4.96 -9.09 -8.53
N LYS A 408 4.58 -7.89 -8.98
CA LYS A 408 5.40 -7.05 -9.88
C LYS A 408 6.58 -6.43 -9.14
N VAL A 409 6.39 -6.03 -7.89
CA VAL A 409 7.45 -5.49 -7.01
C VAL A 409 8.42 -6.59 -6.59
N ALA A 410 7.91 -7.75 -6.13
CA ALA A 410 8.72 -8.94 -5.84
C ALA A 410 9.56 -9.37 -7.04
N LYS A 411 8.97 -9.43 -8.24
CA LYS A 411 9.69 -9.75 -9.47
C LYS A 411 10.64 -8.63 -9.92
N ALA A 412 10.35 -7.36 -9.63
CA ALA A 412 11.26 -6.25 -9.93
C ALA A 412 12.48 -6.23 -9.00
N ALA A 413 12.33 -6.65 -7.75
CA ALA A 413 13.41 -6.74 -6.77
C ALA A 413 14.54 -7.68 -7.22
N THR A 414 14.25 -8.71 -8.02
CA THR A 414 15.28 -9.64 -8.51
C THR A 414 16.24 -9.05 -9.56
N TYR A 415 15.91 -7.89 -10.17
CA TYR A 415 16.74 -7.29 -11.23
C TYR A 415 16.95 -5.76 -11.15
N SER A 416 16.13 -4.99 -10.42
CA SER A 416 16.42 -3.57 -10.18
C SER A 416 15.66 -2.99 -8.98
N TYR A 417 16.43 -2.47 -8.02
CA TYR A 417 15.95 -1.70 -6.89
C TYR A 417 15.10 -0.48 -7.30
N ASN A 418 15.56 0.30 -8.30
CA ASN A 418 14.81 1.46 -8.80
C ASN A 418 13.50 1.04 -9.47
N LYS A 419 13.50 -0.06 -10.25
CA LYS A 419 12.25 -0.57 -10.84
C LYS A 419 11.28 -1.06 -9.76
N ALA A 420 11.75 -1.73 -8.70
CA ALA A 420 10.91 -2.16 -7.58
C ALA A 420 10.25 -0.95 -6.88
N LEU A 421 11.05 0.05 -6.47
CA LEU A 421 10.57 1.29 -5.86
C LEU A 421 9.51 1.99 -6.73
N VAL A 422 9.84 2.26 -8.00
CA VAL A 422 8.98 3.00 -8.92
C VAL A 422 7.70 2.21 -9.25
N THR A 423 7.78 0.88 -9.35
CA THR A 423 6.61 0.00 -9.57
C THR A 423 5.69 0.00 -8.36
N CYS A 424 6.25 -0.09 -7.14
CA CYS A 424 5.49 -0.05 -5.90
C CYS A 424 4.76 1.30 -5.73
N PHE A 425 5.51 2.40 -5.79
CA PHE A 425 4.98 3.74 -5.52
C PHE A 425 3.97 4.20 -6.58
N ARG A 426 4.21 3.93 -7.87
CA ARG A 426 3.23 4.25 -8.93
C ARG A 426 1.98 3.36 -8.86
N SER A 427 2.07 2.15 -8.29
CA SER A 427 0.89 1.34 -8.00
C SER A 427 0.05 1.98 -6.88
N GLY A 428 0.68 2.39 -5.78
CA GLY A 428 -0.01 3.14 -4.72
C GLY A 428 -0.70 4.42 -5.21
N ALA A 429 -0.11 5.08 -6.20
CA ALA A 429 -0.67 6.26 -6.86
C ALA A 429 -1.88 5.99 -7.76
N VAL A 430 -1.97 4.83 -8.42
CA VAL A 430 -3.21 4.41 -9.13
C VAL A 430 -4.37 4.41 -8.14
N SER A 431 -4.17 3.82 -6.96
CA SER A 431 -5.19 3.74 -5.93
C SER A 431 -5.59 5.14 -5.45
N ALA A 432 -4.60 6.00 -5.18
CA ALA A 432 -4.84 7.37 -4.72
C ALA A 432 -5.62 8.24 -5.72
N ILE A 433 -5.22 8.23 -7.00
CA ILE A 433 -5.87 9.00 -8.08
C ILE A 433 -7.34 8.61 -8.23
N VAL A 434 -7.66 7.31 -8.17
CA VAL A 434 -9.04 6.84 -8.28
C VAL A 434 -9.90 7.33 -7.12
N ASN A 435 -9.39 7.32 -5.89
CA ASN A 435 -10.19 7.69 -4.72
C ASN A 435 -10.58 9.17 -4.75
N VAL A 436 -9.63 10.07 -5.04
CA VAL A 436 -9.92 11.52 -5.14
C VAL A 436 -10.81 11.84 -6.35
N ALA A 437 -10.58 11.17 -7.49
CA ALA A 437 -11.45 11.33 -8.65
C ALA A 437 -12.88 10.79 -8.41
N LEU A 438 -13.06 9.71 -7.63
CA LEU A 438 -14.40 9.21 -7.24
C LEU A 438 -15.15 10.17 -6.33
N ALA A 439 -14.45 10.87 -5.42
CA ALA A 439 -15.08 11.84 -4.52
C ALA A 439 -15.61 13.05 -5.32
N ILE A 440 -14.77 13.64 -6.17
CA ILE A 440 -15.18 14.72 -7.09
C ILE A 440 -16.32 14.26 -8.01
N PHE A 441 -16.18 13.08 -8.64
CA PHE A 441 -17.19 12.55 -9.55
C PHE A 441 -18.56 12.36 -8.87
N GLY A 442 -18.58 11.77 -7.66
CA GLY A 442 -19.80 11.50 -6.92
C GLY A 442 -20.51 12.78 -6.46
N ILE A 443 -19.76 13.72 -5.88
CA ILE A 443 -20.32 15.01 -5.41
C ILE A 443 -20.82 15.84 -6.60
N CYS A 444 -20.04 15.97 -7.68
CA CYS A 444 -20.47 16.70 -8.88
C CYS A 444 -21.70 16.05 -9.54
N SER A 445 -21.80 14.72 -9.56
CA SER A 445 -22.98 14.02 -10.09
C SER A 445 -24.25 14.27 -9.26
N LEU A 446 -24.13 14.39 -7.93
CA LEU A 446 -25.26 14.73 -7.06
C LEU A 446 -25.66 16.20 -7.18
N LEU A 447 -24.70 17.11 -7.30
CA LEU A 447 -24.98 18.53 -7.58
C LEU A 447 -25.70 18.69 -8.93
N LEU A 448 -25.30 17.94 -9.98
CA LEU A 448 -26.01 17.93 -11.28
C LEU A 448 -27.42 17.35 -11.16
N LEU A 449 -27.63 16.33 -10.33
CA LEU A 449 -28.96 15.76 -10.06
C LEU A 449 -29.87 16.77 -9.36
N VAL A 450 -29.37 17.49 -8.35
CA VAL A 450 -30.11 18.57 -7.66
C VAL A 450 -30.44 19.71 -8.65
N ASN A 451 -29.47 20.14 -9.46
CA ASN A 451 -29.65 21.16 -10.50
C ASN A 451 -30.74 20.77 -11.52
N PHE A 452 -30.82 19.49 -11.89
CA PHE A 452 -31.84 18.97 -12.80
C PHE A 452 -33.22 18.85 -12.16
N MET A 453 -33.30 18.51 -10.87
CA MET A 453 -34.58 18.37 -10.15
C MET A 453 -35.16 19.72 -9.67
N TYR A 454 -34.31 20.69 -9.35
CA TYR A 454 -34.69 22.01 -8.81
C TYR A 454 -33.88 23.13 -9.49
N PRO A 455 -34.06 23.38 -10.80
CA PRO A 455 -33.26 24.34 -11.58
C PRO A 455 -33.45 25.82 -11.20
N THR A 456 -34.38 26.13 -10.29
CA THR A 456 -34.62 27.48 -9.73
C THR A 456 -34.15 27.62 -8.28
N LEU A 457 -33.68 26.54 -7.65
CA LEU A 457 -33.17 26.54 -6.28
C LEU A 457 -31.80 27.21 -6.23
N SER A 458 -31.61 28.03 -5.20
CA SER A 458 -30.32 28.65 -4.93
C SER A 458 -29.17 27.64 -4.88
N PHE A 459 -28.14 27.85 -5.72
CA PHE A 459 -26.96 26.97 -5.77
C PHE A 459 -26.25 26.86 -4.41
N SER A 460 -26.35 27.92 -3.59
CA SER A 460 -25.85 27.94 -2.20
C SER A 460 -26.47 26.88 -1.27
N LYS A 461 -27.64 26.33 -1.63
CA LYS A 461 -28.40 25.35 -0.82
C LYS A 461 -28.19 23.90 -1.26
N TYR A 462 -27.63 23.66 -2.44
CA TYR A 462 -27.40 22.30 -2.95
C TYR A 462 -26.55 21.42 -2.00
N PRO A 463 -25.52 21.95 -1.30
CA PRO A 463 -24.70 21.16 -0.38
C PRO A 463 -25.50 20.50 0.76
N LEU A 464 -26.51 21.19 1.31
CA LEU A 464 -27.35 20.70 2.40
C LEU A 464 -28.18 19.47 2.02
N LEU A 465 -28.63 19.39 0.76
CA LEU A 465 -29.41 18.26 0.27
C LEU A 465 -28.58 16.98 0.10
N ILE A 466 -27.28 17.12 -0.13
CA ILE A 466 -26.36 16.00 -0.44
C ILE A 466 -25.52 15.51 0.75
N VAL A 467 -25.70 16.09 1.95
CA VAL A 467 -25.03 15.71 3.23
C VAL A 467 -24.97 14.20 3.44
N GLY A 468 -26.01 13.46 3.03
CA GLY A 468 -26.05 12.01 3.09
C GLY A 468 -24.84 11.31 2.46
N TYR A 469 -24.23 11.86 1.41
CA TYR A 469 -23.03 11.31 0.76
C TYR A 469 -21.84 11.20 1.73
N GLY A 470 -21.65 12.21 2.59
CA GLY A 470 -20.65 12.18 3.66
C GLY A 470 -20.93 11.05 4.65
N PHE A 471 -22.15 10.96 5.19
CA PHE A 471 -22.54 9.87 6.09
C PHE A 471 -22.41 8.48 5.45
N GLY A 472 -22.73 8.35 4.15
CA GLY A 472 -22.55 7.12 3.38
C GLY A 472 -21.08 6.72 3.24
N ALA A 473 -20.20 7.70 3.04
CA ALA A 473 -18.76 7.48 3.05
C ALA A 473 -18.25 7.08 4.45
N SER A 474 -18.63 7.81 5.51
CA SER A 474 -18.23 7.58 6.91
C SER A 474 -18.64 6.20 7.42
N LEU A 475 -19.88 5.77 7.15
CA LEU A 475 -20.37 4.45 7.55
C LEU A 475 -19.54 3.33 6.91
N VAL A 476 -19.21 3.46 5.63
CA VAL A 476 -18.44 2.46 4.90
C VAL A 476 -16.97 2.48 5.33
N ALA A 477 -16.35 3.66 5.45
CA ALA A 477 -14.96 3.78 5.90
C ALA A 477 -14.75 3.15 7.29
N MET A 478 -15.66 3.39 8.24
CA MET A 478 -15.58 2.75 9.57
C MET A 478 -15.65 1.22 9.48
N LEU A 479 -16.54 0.67 8.66
CA LEU A 479 -16.70 -0.78 8.50
C LEU A 479 -15.56 -1.43 7.69
N TYR A 480 -14.86 -0.67 6.84
CA TYR A 480 -13.62 -1.13 6.20
C TYR A 480 -12.44 -1.07 7.16
N GLN A 481 -12.19 0.05 7.83
CA GLN A 481 -11.03 0.22 8.72
C GLN A 481 -11.10 -0.72 9.93
N LEU A 482 -12.28 -0.88 10.56
CA LEU A 482 -12.43 -1.72 11.74
C LEU A 482 -12.35 -3.22 11.39
N ALA A 483 -13.09 -3.69 10.37
CA ALA A 483 -13.05 -5.09 9.97
C ALA A 483 -11.71 -5.48 9.31
N GLY A 484 -11.13 -4.56 8.52
CA GLY A 484 -9.81 -4.74 7.93
C GLY A 484 -8.73 -4.80 8.99
N GLY A 485 -8.72 -3.85 9.95
CA GLY A 485 -7.77 -3.82 11.07
C GLY A 485 -7.85 -5.07 11.95
N ILE A 486 -9.06 -5.49 12.36
CA ILE A 486 -9.25 -6.74 13.12
C ILE A 486 -8.77 -7.96 12.31
N TYR A 487 -8.91 -7.93 10.99
CA TYR A 487 -8.38 -8.99 10.13
C TYR A 487 -6.85 -9.03 10.14
N THR A 488 -6.16 -7.94 9.74
CA THR A 488 -4.69 -7.94 9.68
C THR A 488 -4.08 -8.21 11.04
N LYS A 489 -4.43 -7.45 12.09
CA LYS A 489 -3.72 -7.56 13.37
C LYS A 489 -4.00 -8.86 14.13
N ALA A 490 -5.11 -9.54 13.87
CA ALA A 490 -5.32 -10.88 14.42
C ALA A 490 -4.58 -11.98 13.64
N ALA A 491 -4.26 -11.75 12.36
CA ALA A 491 -3.37 -12.59 11.58
C ALA A 491 -1.92 -12.41 12.02
N ASP A 492 -1.44 -11.16 12.03
CA ASP A 492 -0.12 -10.67 12.42
C ASP A 492 0.31 -11.21 13.80
N ILE A 493 -0.40 -10.82 14.87
CA ILE A 493 -0.16 -11.31 16.24
C ILE A 493 -0.22 -12.85 16.31
N GLY A 494 -1.09 -13.47 15.51
CA GLY A 494 -1.23 -14.92 15.39
C GLY A 494 -0.04 -15.61 14.73
N ALA A 495 0.56 -14.96 13.74
CA ALA A 495 1.75 -15.40 13.01
C ALA A 495 3.02 -15.16 13.83
N ASP A 496 3.18 -13.95 14.39
CA ASP A 496 4.41 -13.47 15.01
C ASP A 496 4.73 -14.12 16.35
N LEU A 497 3.73 -14.21 17.25
CA LEU A 497 3.95 -14.80 18.56
C LEU A 497 4.34 -16.29 18.46
N VAL A 498 3.65 -17.07 17.62
CA VAL A 498 3.99 -18.50 17.48
C VAL A 498 5.21 -18.69 16.57
N GLY A 499 5.33 -17.91 15.49
CA GLY A 499 6.44 -18.00 14.55
C GLY A 499 7.77 -17.56 15.15
N LYS A 500 7.90 -16.26 15.46
CA LYS A 500 9.16 -15.66 15.94
C LYS A 500 9.47 -16.06 17.38
N ILE A 501 8.49 -16.03 18.30
CA ILE A 501 8.74 -16.27 19.73
C ILE A 501 8.68 -17.76 20.12
N GLU A 502 7.66 -18.53 19.72
CA GLU A 502 7.52 -19.94 20.17
C GLU A 502 8.28 -20.97 19.32
N LYS A 503 8.51 -20.70 18.02
CA LYS A 503 9.12 -21.67 17.09
C LYS A 503 10.43 -21.18 16.45
N HIS A 504 10.81 -19.91 16.67
CA HIS A 504 12.01 -19.27 16.13
C HIS A 504 12.18 -19.44 14.60
N ILE A 505 11.07 -19.36 13.87
CA ILE A 505 11.07 -19.31 12.39
C ILE A 505 11.06 -17.84 11.92
N PRO A 506 11.54 -17.54 10.70
CA PRO A 506 11.48 -16.20 10.12
C PRO A 506 10.09 -15.56 10.08
N GLU A 507 10.10 -14.23 9.99
CA GLU A 507 9.01 -13.43 9.43
C GLU A 507 8.62 -14.00 8.06
N ASP A 508 7.32 -14.05 7.72
CA ASP A 508 6.79 -14.59 6.46
C ASP A 508 7.08 -16.08 6.10
N ASP A 509 7.62 -16.89 7.01
CA ASP A 509 7.98 -18.28 6.67
C ASP A 509 6.77 -19.15 6.25
N ALA A 510 6.88 -19.81 5.09
CA ALA A 510 5.86 -20.70 4.52
C ALA A 510 5.54 -21.99 5.33
N ARG A 511 6.13 -22.16 6.51
CA ARG A 511 5.70 -23.13 7.53
C ARG A 511 4.58 -22.60 8.43
N ASN A 512 4.41 -21.27 8.51
CA ASN A 512 3.45 -20.64 9.40
C ASN A 512 2.03 -20.67 8.80
N PRO A 513 1.04 -21.37 9.38
CA PRO A 513 -0.31 -21.42 8.84
C PRO A 513 -1.04 -20.06 8.86
N ALA A 514 -0.53 -19.05 9.58
CA ALA A 514 -1.13 -17.71 9.60
C ALA A 514 -0.65 -16.79 8.45
N VAL A 515 0.53 -17.00 7.84
CA VAL A 515 1.15 -16.01 6.91
C VAL A 515 0.27 -15.65 5.71
N ILE A 516 -0.47 -16.59 5.12
CA ILE A 516 -1.40 -16.28 4.01
C ILE A 516 -2.60 -15.45 4.49
N ALA A 517 -3.01 -15.57 5.76
CA ALA A 517 -3.99 -14.65 6.32
C ALA A 517 -3.35 -13.28 6.58
N ASP A 518 -2.09 -13.22 7.02
CA ASP A 518 -1.39 -11.98 7.31
C ASP A 518 -1.21 -11.11 6.07
N LEU A 519 -0.66 -11.70 5.00
CA LEU A 519 -0.51 -11.05 3.70
C LEU A 519 -1.86 -10.73 3.02
N VAL A 520 -2.96 -11.42 3.36
CA VAL A 520 -4.32 -10.99 2.98
C VAL A 520 -4.74 -9.77 3.78
N GLY A 521 -4.37 -9.72 5.06
CA GLY A 521 -4.54 -8.62 5.99
C GLY A 521 -4.09 -7.28 5.43
N ASP A 522 -2.86 -7.15 4.95
CA ASP A 522 -2.34 -5.86 4.44
C ASP A 522 -3.19 -5.32 3.29
N ASN A 523 -3.73 -6.22 2.46
CA ASN A 523 -4.61 -5.85 1.35
C ASN A 523 -5.98 -5.36 1.85
N VAL A 524 -6.60 -6.06 2.81
CA VAL A 524 -7.98 -5.80 3.27
C VAL A 524 -8.08 -4.79 4.44
N GLY A 525 -7.00 -4.60 5.19
CA GLY A 525 -6.82 -3.61 6.24
C GLY A 525 -6.08 -2.40 5.70
N ASP A 526 -4.75 -2.48 5.64
CA ASP A 526 -3.90 -1.32 5.36
C ASP A 526 -4.14 -0.68 3.98
N CYS A 527 -4.45 -1.46 2.95
CA CYS A 527 -4.83 -0.91 1.64
C CYS A 527 -6.32 -0.48 1.59
N ALA A 528 -7.26 -1.40 1.83
CA ALA A 528 -8.69 -1.11 1.64
C ALA A 528 -9.26 -0.11 2.65
N GLY A 529 -8.87 -0.23 3.92
CA GLY A 529 -9.28 0.66 5.01
C GLY A 529 -8.81 2.08 4.77
N GLN A 530 -7.50 2.28 4.57
CA GLN A 530 -6.92 3.60 4.31
C GLN A 530 -7.45 4.23 3.02
N CYS A 531 -7.72 3.42 1.99
CA CYS A 531 -8.38 3.91 0.77
C CYS A 531 -9.80 4.45 1.04
N ALA A 532 -10.59 3.78 1.89
CA ALA A 532 -11.93 4.22 2.26
C ALA A 532 -11.91 5.44 3.23
N ASP A 533 -11.01 5.45 4.22
CA ASP A 533 -10.79 6.56 5.16
C ASP A 533 -10.44 7.88 4.45
N LEU A 534 -9.48 7.87 3.51
CA LEU A 534 -9.11 9.13 2.87
C LEU A 534 -10.12 9.58 1.80
N PHE A 535 -10.76 8.64 1.10
CA PHE A 535 -11.93 8.96 0.25
C PHE A 535 -13.01 9.70 1.07
N GLU A 536 -13.26 9.20 2.28
CA GLU A 536 -14.27 9.73 3.19
C GLU A 536 -13.87 11.07 3.82
N SER A 537 -12.61 11.21 4.25
CA SER A 537 -12.06 12.46 4.78
C SER A 537 -12.14 13.60 3.76
N ILE A 538 -11.84 13.31 2.48
CA ILE A 538 -12.00 14.27 1.38
C ILE A 538 -13.48 14.56 1.11
N SER A 539 -14.34 13.53 1.08
CA SER A 539 -15.78 13.70 0.84
C SER A 539 -16.47 14.54 1.92
N ALA A 540 -16.10 14.35 3.19
CA ALA A 540 -16.63 15.08 4.32
C ALA A 540 -16.11 16.53 4.37
N GLU A 541 -14.82 16.76 4.05
CA GLU A 541 -14.27 18.11 3.94
C GLU A 541 -14.97 18.91 2.82
N ILE A 542 -15.03 18.36 1.61
CA ILE A 542 -15.66 19.03 0.46
C ILE A 542 -17.09 19.46 0.81
N ILE A 543 -17.90 18.58 1.42
CA ILE A 543 -19.29 18.89 1.79
C ILE A 543 -19.37 19.94 2.91
N ALA A 544 -18.55 19.84 3.97
CA ALA A 544 -18.53 20.83 5.05
C ALA A 544 -18.12 22.22 4.54
N SER A 545 -17.05 22.27 3.75
CA SER A 545 -16.57 23.48 3.07
C SER A 545 -17.60 24.09 2.12
N MET A 546 -18.31 23.25 1.35
CA MET A 546 -19.40 23.68 0.48
C MET A 546 -20.57 24.30 1.25
N ILE A 547 -20.94 23.72 2.41
CA ILE A 547 -22.01 24.27 3.26
C ILE A 547 -21.60 25.63 3.83
N LEU A 548 -20.39 25.75 4.39
CA LEU A 548 -19.87 27.04 4.89
C LEU A 548 -19.78 28.10 3.78
N GLY A 549 -19.39 27.72 2.57
CA GLY A 549 -19.43 28.60 1.39
C GLY A 549 -20.84 29.05 1.00
N GLY A 550 -21.85 28.20 1.23
CA GLY A 550 -23.26 28.55 1.04
C GLY A 550 -23.82 29.47 2.13
N THR A 551 -23.42 29.27 3.39
CA THR A 551 -23.79 30.10 4.55
C THR A 551 -23.36 31.57 4.38
N LEU A 552 -22.26 31.84 3.68
CA LEU A 552 -21.85 33.20 3.32
C LEU A 552 -22.92 33.97 2.52
N SER A 553 -23.83 33.29 1.81
CA SER A 553 -24.95 33.94 1.13
C SER A 553 -26.16 34.17 2.05
N GLU A 554 -26.37 33.34 3.08
CA GLU A 554 -27.58 33.38 3.93
C GLU A 554 -27.59 34.58 4.88
N GLN A 555 -26.43 35.06 5.31
CA GLN A 555 -26.31 36.18 6.25
C GLN A 555 -26.44 37.56 5.56
N GLY A 556 -26.93 37.61 4.32
CA GLY A 556 -27.13 38.85 3.54
C GLY A 556 -25.84 39.50 3.01
N VAL A 557 -24.74 38.76 3.06
CA VAL A 557 -23.37 39.30 2.94
C VAL A 557 -22.87 39.38 1.50
N ILE A 558 -22.93 38.25 0.79
CA ILE A 558 -22.34 38.08 -0.55
C ILE A 558 -23.46 37.84 -1.54
N SER A 559 -23.35 38.41 -2.75
CA SER A 559 -24.27 38.09 -3.85
C SER A 559 -24.20 36.60 -4.18
N GLU A 560 -25.36 36.00 -4.48
CA GLU A 560 -25.48 34.56 -4.71
C GLU A 560 -24.57 34.02 -5.82
N ASN A 561 -24.30 34.84 -6.85
CA ASN A 561 -23.35 34.51 -7.92
C ASN A 561 -21.92 34.42 -7.41
N ASN A 562 -21.49 35.28 -6.49
CA ASN A 562 -20.16 35.21 -5.90
C ASN A 562 -20.08 34.05 -4.89
N ALA A 563 -21.10 33.85 -4.05
CA ALA A 563 -21.20 32.73 -3.11
C ALA A 563 -21.05 31.35 -3.81
N SER A 564 -21.55 31.25 -5.05
CA SER A 564 -21.42 30.04 -5.87
C SER A 564 -19.97 29.62 -6.14
N TYR A 565 -19.01 30.56 -6.18
CA TYR A 565 -17.58 30.24 -6.32
C TYR A 565 -16.99 29.69 -5.02
N PHE A 566 -17.39 30.20 -3.85
CA PHE A 566 -16.98 29.68 -2.54
C PHE A 566 -17.49 28.25 -2.31
N VAL A 567 -18.67 27.91 -2.85
CA VAL A 567 -19.18 26.52 -2.87
C VAL A 567 -18.35 25.63 -3.81
N LEU A 568 -18.03 26.07 -5.03
CA LEU A 568 -17.26 25.26 -5.98
C LEU A 568 -15.76 25.12 -5.63
N PHE A 569 -15.20 26.02 -4.81
CA PHE A 569 -13.77 26.11 -4.51
C PHE A 569 -13.10 24.77 -4.08
N PRO A 570 -13.60 23.99 -3.10
CA PRO A 570 -12.97 22.72 -2.73
C PRO A 570 -12.87 21.71 -3.89
N LEU A 571 -13.87 21.66 -4.79
CA LEU A 571 -13.83 20.79 -5.97
C LEU A 571 -12.71 21.16 -6.94
N PHE A 572 -12.38 22.45 -7.05
CA PHE A 572 -11.21 22.91 -7.82
C PHE A 572 -9.89 22.58 -7.12
N VAL A 573 -9.81 22.68 -5.79
CA VAL A 573 -8.60 22.30 -5.02
C VAL A 573 -8.27 20.81 -5.20
N HIS A 574 -9.24 19.92 -5.08
CA HIS A 574 -9.01 18.48 -5.29
C HIS A 574 -8.78 18.11 -6.76
N SER A 575 -9.35 18.88 -7.70
CA SER A 575 -9.00 18.77 -9.12
C SER A 575 -7.55 19.20 -9.40
N MET A 576 -7.02 20.18 -8.65
CA MET A 576 -5.61 20.54 -8.71
C MET A 576 -4.71 19.43 -8.12
N ASP A 577 -5.06 18.86 -6.95
CA ASP A 577 -4.30 17.77 -6.32
C ASP A 577 -4.06 16.61 -7.30
N LEU A 578 -5.11 16.15 -7.98
CA LEU A 578 -5.04 15.13 -9.03
C LEU A 578 -3.92 15.40 -10.06
N LEU A 579 -3.74 16.65 -10.49
CA LEU A 579 -2.69 17.05 -11.43
C LEU A 579 -1.31 17.14 -10.76
N ILE A 580 -1.17 17.91 -9.68
CA ILE A 580 0.14 18.23 -9.09
C ILE A 580 0.77 17.00 -8.42
N SER A 581 -0.03 16.17 -7.75
CA SER A 581 0.44 14.95 -7.11
C SER A 581 0.74 13.86 -8.14
N THR A 582 0.04 13.82 -9.28
CA THR A 582 0.45 13.00 -10.42
C THR A 582 1.84 13.41 -10.91
N ILE A 583 2.09 14.72 -11.12
CA ILE A 583 3.41 15.22 -11.51
C ILE A 583 4.47 14.83 -10.47
N GLY A 584 4.18 15.05 -9.19
CA GLY A 584 5.02 14.62 -8.06
C GLY A 584 5.35 13.13 -8.07
N VAL A 585 4.38 12.26 -8.37
CA VAL A 585 4.57 10.80 -8.44
C VAL A 585 5.55 10.39 -9.55
N TYR A 586 5.63 11.15 -10.65
CA TYR A 586 6.64 10.92 -11.69
C TYR A 586 8.04 11.42 -11.31
N LEU A 587 8.18 12.29 -10.29
CA LEU A 587 9.48 12.77 -9.78
C LEU A 587 10.17 11.81 -8.79
N VAL A 588 9.52 10.72 -8.37
CA VAL A 588 10.16 9.70 -7.50
C VAL A 588 10.98 8.71 -8.33
N TYR A 589 12.30 8.73 -8.10
CA TYR A 589 13.29 7.78 -8.62
C TYR A 589 14.52 7.77 -7.70
N VAL A 590 15.36 6.74 -7.80
CA VAL A 590 16.70 6.68 -7.18
C VAL A 590 17.77 6.51 -8.26
N ASN A 591 18.96 7.07 -8.04
CA ASN A 591 20.03 7.04 -9.05
C ASN A 591 20.79 5.71 -9.06
N ASN A 592 21.13 5.21 -7.87
CA ASN A 592 22.00 4.04 -7.70
C ASN A 592 21.18 2.75 -7.57
N GLY A 593 20.45 2.37 -8.63
CA GLY A 593 19.55 1.21 -8.66
C GLY A 593 19.86 0.13 -9.71
N SER A 594 21.04 0.20 -10.35
CA SER A 594 21.45 -0.64 -11.48
C SER A 594 22.09 -1.95 -11.06
N TYR A 595 21.27 -2.90 -10.57
CA TYR A 595 21.74 -4.27 -10.29
C TYR A 595 21.94 -5.07 -11.58
N GLN A 596 23.15 -5.01 -12.16
CA GLN A 596 23.51 -5.82 -13.33
C GLN A 596 23.86 -7.27 -12.93
N ALA A 597 22.85 -8.03 -12.48
CA ALA A 597 22.97 -9.40 -11.99
C ALA A 597 23.81 -10.34 -12.88
N ASN A 598 23.62 -10.26 -14.21
CA ASN A 598 24.22 -11.20 -15.16
C ASN A 598 25.59 -10.78 -15.72
N GLN A 599 25.83 -9.47 -15.94
CA GLN A 599 26.97 -9.06 -16.78
C GLN A 599 28.32 -9.37 -16.15
N GLN A 600 28.48 -9.23 -14.83
CA GLN A 600 29.73 -9.60 -14.15
C GLN A 600 29.96 -11.13 -14.12
N TYR A 601 28.92 -11.95 -14.12
CA TYR A 601 29.06 -13.41 -14.17
C TYR A 601 29.58 -13.86 -15.54
N THR A 602 29.01 -13.33 -16.63
CA THR A 602 29.51 -13.58 -17.99
C THR A 602 30.92 -13.03 -18.17
N LYS A 603 31.23 -11.85 -17.62
CA LYS A 603 32.54 -11.21 -17.78
C LYS A 603 33.66 -11.92 -16.98
N LYS A 604 33.48 -12.18 -15.67
CA LYS A 604 34.42 -13.00 -14.88
C LYS A 604 34.58 -14.42 -15.45
N LYS A 605 33.58 -14.97 -16.15
CA LYS A 605 33.65 -16.29 -16.80
C LYS A 605 34.28 -16.25 -18.22
N LYS A 606 34.33 -15.08 -18.87
CA LYS A 606 35.23 -14.80 -20.01
C LYS A 606 36.67 -14.68 -19.49
N GLU A 607 36.89 -13.79 -18.52
CA GLU A 607 38.21 -13.50 -17.92
C GLU A 607 38.86 -14.76 -17.32
N LYS A 608 38.16 -15.57 -16.50
CA LYS A 608 38.69 -16.87 -16.02
C LYS A 608 38.82 -17.95 -17.09
N LYS A 609 38.16 -17.84 -18.25
CA LYS A 609 38.44 -18.73 -19.40
C LYS A 609 39.67 -18.27 -20.16
N GLU A 610 39.91 -16.97 -20.24
CA GLU A 610 41.05 -16.35 -20.92
C GLU A 610 42.34 -16.52 -20.09
N GLU A 611 42.30 -16.30 -18.77
CA GLU A 611 43.41 -16.65 -17.86
C GLU A 611 43.77 -18.14 -17.92
N ASN A 612 42.77 -19.04 -17.86
CA ASN A 612 43.01 -20.47 -17.99
C ASN A 612 43.44 -20.89 -19.41
N TYR A 613 43.29 -20.03 -20.43
CA TYR A 613 43.87 -20.27 -21.75
C TYR A 613 45.32 -19.77 -21.82
N PHE A 614 45.63 -18.61 -21.22
CA PHE A 614 46.99 -18.06 -21.20
C PHE A 614 47.94 -18.83 -20.28
N ASN A 615 47.49 -19.25 -19.09
CA ASN A 615 48.33 -20.01 -18.16
C ASN A 615 48.68 -21.41 -18.72
N ASN A 616 47.73 -22.08 -19.39
CA ASN A 616 47.98 -23.36 -20.08
C ASN A 616 48.89 -23.25 -21.32
N ILE A 617 49.28 -22.04 -21.75
CA ILE A 617 50.25 -21.83 -22.85
C ILE A 617 51.68 -21.64 -22.30
N ASN A 618 51.85 -21.16 -21.07
CA ASN A 618 53.15 -20.77 -20.49
C ASN A 618 53.69 -21.71 -19.39
N SER A 619 52.97 -22.76 -19.00
CA SER A 619 53.44 -23.76 -18.01
C SER A 619 53.74 -25.13 -18.63
N SER A 620 54.74 -25.17 -19.51
CA SER A 620 55.47 -26.40 -19.80
C SER A 620 56.97 -26.15 -19.59
N ILE A 621 57.75 -27.22 -19.35
CA ILE A 621 59.13 -27.22 -18.86
C ILE A 621 59.24 -27.06 -17.32
N TYR A 622 60.12 -27.88 -16.72
CA TYR A 622 60.58 -27.95 -15.33
C TYR A 622 59.78 -28.75 -14.26
N LEU A 623 60.23 -30.00 -14.14
CA LEU A 623 60.66 -30.70 -12.90
C LEU A 623 59.63 -31.34 -11.95
N GLU A 624 60.14 -32.37 -11.27
CA GLU A 624 59.45 -33.25 -10.32
C GLU A 624 59.57 -32.76 -8.87
N SER A 625 58.79 -33.42 -8.01
CA SER A 625 59.11 -33.81 -6.62
C SER A 625 58.59 -32.96 -5.43
N THR A 626 58.01 -33.71 -4.47
CA THR A 626 57.79 -33.41 -3.03
C THR A 626 56.67 -32.43 -2.58
N VAL A 627 56.39 -32.52 -1.25
CA VAL A 627 55.54 -31.66 -0.40
C VAL A 627 54.02 -31.96 -0.33
N THR A 628 53.72 -33.03 0.41
CA THR A 628 52.69 -33.15 1.48
C THR A 628 51.66 -32.03 1.75
N LEU A 629 50.39 -32.44 1.89
CA LEU A 629 49.41 -32.07 2.94
C LEU A 629 49.48 -30.65 3.57
N ASN A 630 48.51 -29.78 3.23
CA ASN A 630 47.58 -29.08 4.16
C ASN A 630 46.87 -27.87 3.50
N SER A 631 45.58 -27.98 3.14
CA SER A 631 44.82 -26.85 2.55
C SER A 631 43.30 -26.85 2.75
N THR A 632 42.71 -27.80 3.48
CA THR A 632 41.24 -28.02 3.54
C THR A 632 40.38 -26.87 4.09
N ASN A 633 40.98 -25.86 4.73
CA ASN A 633 40.26 -24.72 5.30
C ASN A 633 40.36 -23.41 4.48
N LYS A 634 41.17 -23.30 3.42
CA LYS A 634 41.32 -22.03 2.68
C LYS A 634 40.39 -21.86 1.47
N GLU A 635 39.92 -22.94 0.87
CA GLU A 635 39.05 -22.85 -0.32
C GLU A 635 37.60 -22.47 0.03
N ARG A 636 37.12 -22.82 1.23
CA ARG A 636 35.78 -22.41 1.70
C ARG A 636 35.68 -20.89 1.90
N ASP A 637 36.72 -20.28 2.46
CA ASP A 637 36.75 -18.83 2.70
C ASP A 637 36.87 -18.05 1.38
N MET A 638 37.77 -18.46 0.47
CA MET A 638 37.96 -17.80 -0.83
C MET A 638 36.76 -17.92 -1.81
N ILE A 639 35.85 -18.89 -1.60
CA ILE A 639 34.62 -19.01 -2.38
C ILE A 639 33.60 -17.94 -1.98
N ASN A 640 33.52 -17.57 -0.69
CA ASN A 640 32.60 -16.54 -0.20
C ASN A 640 33.04 -15.11 -0.61
N GLU A 641 34.34 -14.81 -0.63
CA GLU A 641 34.83 -13.45 -0.95
C GLU A 641 34.62 -13.00 -2.41
N ASN A 642 34.30 -13.92 -3.33
CA ASN A 642 34.22 -13.60 -4.77
C ASN A 642 32.80 -13.46 -5.34
N TYR A 643 31.76 -13.80 -4.58
CA TYR A 643 30.35 -13.81 -4.99
C TYR A 643 29.51 -12.78 -4.26
N GLY A 644 29.94 -11.52 -4.31
CA GLY A 644 29.11 -10.40 -3.89
C GLY A 644 29.83 -9.05 -3.99
N HIS A 645 29.27 -8.13 -4.78
CA HIS A 645 29.03 -6.83 -4.17
C HIS A 645 27.91 -7.06 -3.15
N ASN A 646 28.27 -7.17 -1.87
CA ASN A 646 27.28 -7.39 -0.82
C ASN A 646 26.28 -6.23 -0.83
N ILE A 647 25.05 -6.51 -1.26
CA ILE A 647 23.92 -5.58 -1.18
C ILE A 647 23.48 -5.58 0.28
N THR A 648 24.26 -4.89 1.12
CA THR A 648 23.85 -4.51 2.46
C THR A 648 22.76 -3.44 2.34
N SER A 649 21.88 -3.37 3.34
CA SER A 649 20.84 -2.34 3.40
C SER A 649 21.39 -0.92 3.48
N GLU A 650 22.68 -0.75 3.82
CA GLU A 650 23.40 0.53 3.83
C GLU A 650 23.79 1.04 2.44
N ASN A 651 24.09 0.12 1.50
CA ASN A 651 24.51 0.47 0.13
C ASN A 651 23.34 0.95 -0.76
N LEU A 652 22.09 0.79 -0.32
CA LEU A 652 20.89 1.20 -1.06
C LEU A 652 20.44 2.62 -0.69
N GLU A 653 20.26 3.48 -1.70
CA GLU A 653 19.74 4.84 -1.54
C GLU A 653 18.37 4.82 -0.83
N ASN A 654 18.23 5.56 0.27
CA ASN A 654 17.02 5.55 1.10
C ASN A 654 15.80 6.05 0.31
N PRO A 655 14.76 5.22 0.08
CA PRO A 655 13.65 5.58 -0.81
C PRO A 655 12.75 6.66 -0.20
N LEU A 656 12.66 6.74 1.14
CA LEU A 656 11.94 7.80 1.85
C LEU A 656 12.53 9.19 1.52
N LYS A 657 13.85 9.29 1.28
CA LYS A 657 14.51 10.55 0.90
C LYS A 657 14.08 11.00 -0.50
N ALA A 658 13.92 10.07 -1.44
CA ALA A 658 13.41 10.36 -2.78
C ALA A 658 11.92 10.78 -2.74
N MET A 659 11.11 10.04 -1.98
CA MET A 659 9.68 10.31 -1.80
C MET A 659 9.44 11.67 -1.12
N LEU A 660 10.15 12.00 -0.04
CA LEU A 660 10.04 13.30 0.64
C LEU A 660 10.57 14.46 -0.21
N LYS A 661 11.60 14.25 -1.04
CA LYS A 661 12.07 15.27 -2.00
C LYS A 661 10.99 15.58 -3.04
N ALA A 662 10.36 14.56 -3.61
CA ALA A 662 9.25 14.73 -4.54
C ALA A 662 8.01 15.34 -3.87
N TYR A 663 7.72 14.96 -2.62
CA TYR A 663 6.62 15.55 -1.84
C TYR A 663 6.81 17.07 -1.64
N PHE A 664 8.03 17.52 -1.33
CA PHE A 664 8.34 18.95 -1.21
C PHE A 664 8.10 19.72 -2.52
N PHE A 665 8.48 19.16 -3.68
CA PHE A 665 8.15 19.75 -4.98
C PHE A 665 6.64 19.74 -5.27
N THR A 666 5.92 18.69 -4.84
CA THR A 666 4.46 18.62 -4.93
C THR A 666 3.80 19.73 -4.11
N CYS A 667 4.27 19.97 -2.88
CA CYS A 667 3.80 21.06 -2.03
C CYS A 667 4.06 22.42 -2.67
N LEU A 668 5.23 22.65 -3.29
CA LEU A 668 5.54 23.91 -3.97
C LEU A 668 4.62 24.16 -5.18
N LEU A 669 4.34 23.12 -5.98
CA LEU A 669 3.34 23.19 -7.05
C LEU A 669 1.94 23.46 -6.49
N GLY A 670 1.60 22.85 -5.35
CA GLY A 670 0.36 23.10 -4.60
C GLY A 670 0.21 24.56 -4.19
N VAL A 671 1.21 25.16 -3.55
CA VAL A 671 1.20 26.57 -3.16
C VAL A 671 0.93 27.48 -4.36
N THR A 672 1.61 27.25 -5.49
CA THR A 672 1.42 28.07 -6.69
C THR A 672 0.06 27.87 -7.35
N GLY A 673 -0.42 26.62 -7.48
CA GLY A 673 -1.72 26.31 -8.07
C GLY A 673 -2.89 26.77 -7.21
N PHE A 674 -2.79 26.61 -5.88
CA PHE A 674 -3.83 27.03 -4.92
C PHE A 674 -3.95 28.55 -4.86
N SER A 675 -2.81 29.26 -4.86
CA SER A 675 -2.79 30.72 -4.94
C SER A 675 -3.36 31.24 -6.27
N PHE A 676 -3.10 30.52 -7.37
CA PHE A 676 -3.69 30.81 -8.67
C PHE A 676 -5.21 30.57 -8.69
N LEU A 677 -5.70 29.48 -8.10
CA LEU A 677 -7.15 29.23 -7.94
C LEU A 677 -7.83 30.28 -7.07
N CYS A 678 -7.25 30.64 -5.92
CA CYS A 678 -7.74 31.75 -5.09
C CYS A 678 -7.82 33.05 -5.90
N LYS A 679 -6.77 33.36 -6.69
CA LYS A 679 -6.79 34.55 -7.55
C LYS A 679 -7.85 34.48 -8.65
N MET A 680 -8.08 33.32 -9.27
CA MET A 680 -9.10 33.18 -10.33
C MET A 680 -10.54 33.25 -9.80
N LEU A 681 -10.79 32.76 -8.58
CA LEU A 681 -12.15 32.61 -8.03
C LEU A 681 -12.54 33.72 -7.03
N PHE A 682 -11.56 34.40 -6.42
CA PHE A 682 -11.78 35.44 -5.39
C PHE A 682 -11.15 36.80 -5.75
N SER A 683 -10.88 37.08 -7.03
CA SER A 683 -10.59 38.45 -7.49
C SER A 683 -11.88 39.16 -7.89
N SER A 684 -12.39 40.03 -7.03
CA SER A 684 -13.46 40.99 -7.36
C SER A 684 -12.96 42.12 -8.28
N ASP A 685 -13.86 42.79 -9.01
CA ASP A 685 -13.51 43.97 -9.86
C ASP A 685 -13.06 45.20 -9.05
N LYS A 686 -13.40 45.25 -7.76
CA LYS A 686 -12.82 46.21 -6.80
C LYS A 686 -11.44 45.71 -6.38
N GLN A 687 -10.49 46.62 -6.15
CA GLN A 687 -9.06 46.32 -5.85
C GLN A 687 -8.83 45.65 -4.48
N GLY A 688 -9.42 44.47 -4.26
CA GLY A 688 -9.35 43.69 -3.03
C GLY A 688 -8.16 42.73 -2.98
N TYR A 689 -7.54 42.62 -1.81
CA TYR A 689 -6.50 41.63 -1.52
C TYR A 689 -7.06 40.32 -0.92
N GLU A 690 -8.38 40.12 -0.97
CA GLU A 690 -9.13 38.96 -0.45
C GLU A 690 -8.47 37.61 -0.81
N TRP A 691 -8.16 37.41 -2.10
CA TRP A 691 -7.51 36.20 -2.61
C TRP A 691 -6.14 35.91 -1.97
N ILE A 692 -5.41 36.94 -1.51
CA ILE A 692 -4.11 36.76 -0.82
C ILE A 692 -4.34 36.14 0.56
N TYR A 693 -5.33 36.64 1.31
CA TYR A 693 -5.65 36.09 2.63
C TYR A 693 -6.06 34.61 2.54
N PHE A 694 -6.88 34.24 1.56
CA PHE A 694 -7.25 32.83 1.34
C PHE A 694 -6.08 31.98 0.80
N SER A 695 -5.21 32.53 -0.04
CA SER A 695 -3.97 31.87 -0.43
C SER A 695 -3.09 31.56 0.80
N LEU A 696 -2.97 32.51 1.72
CA LEU A 696 -2.22 32.33 2.98
C LEU A 696 -2.87 31.30 3.92
N CYS A 697 -4.20 31.24 4.00
CA CYS A 697 -4.91 30.17 4.72
C CYS A 697 -4.59 28.79 4.12
N GLY A 698 -4.63 28.64 2.78
CA GLY A 698 -4.26 27.40 2.10
C GLY A 698 -2.80 27.00 2.35
N VAL A 699 -1.89 27.97 2.32
CA VAL A 699 -0.46 27.77 2.65
C VAL A 699 -0.28 27.30 4.10
N ILE A 700 -1.02 27.85 5.07
CA ILE A 700 -1.02 27.35 6.46
C ILE A 700 -1.47 25.88 6.52
N GLY A 701 -2.49 25.50 5.73
CA GLY A 701 -2.91 24.11 5.55
C GLY A 701 -1.79 23.19 5.06
N MET A 702 -1.09 23.59 4.00
CA MET A 702 0.04 22.81 3.44
C MET A 702 1.22 22.73 4.42
N ILE A 703 1.49 23.81 5.17
CA ILE A 703 2.51 23.83 6.23
C ILE A 703 2.11 22.88 7.38
N CYS A 704 0.83 22.88 7.79
CA CYS A 704 0.28 21.93 8.76
C CYS A 704 0.51 20.49 8.30
N SER A 705 0.14 20.15 7.05
CA SER A 705 0.42 18.84 6.44
C SER A 705 1.90 18.43 6.55
N TYR A 706 2.80 19.31 6.12
CA TYR A 706 4.24 19.06 6.12
C TYR A 706 4.82 18.90 7.54
N LEU A 707 4.35 19.71 8.49
CA LEU A 707 4.71 19.59 9.91
C LEU A 707 4.18 18.28 10.53
N PHE A 708 2.99 17.82 10.17
CA PHE A 708 2.46 16.53 10.62
C PHE A 708 3.33 15.35 10.17
N VAL A 709 3.83 15.37 8.93
CA VAL A 709 4.78 14.36 8.43
C VAL A 709 6.11 14.42 9.22
N ILE A 710 6.62 15.61 9.54
CA ILE A 710 7.86 15.75 10.34
C ILE A 710 7.67 15.28 11.78
N LEU A 711 6.58 15.70 12.44
CA LEU A 711 6.30 15.35 13.84
C LEU A 711 6.03 13.87 14.00
N THR A 712 5.27 13.24 13.09
CA THR A 712 5.02 11.80 13.12
C THR A 712 6.34 11.03 13.07
N ARG A 713 7.21 11.35 12.10
CA ARG A 713 8.56 10.77 12.01
C ARG A 713 9.40 10.99 13.27
N TYR A 714 9.37 12.17 13.90
CA TYR A 714 10.15 12.41 15.12
C TYR A 714 9.80 11.43 16.26
N TYR A 715 8.55 10.95 16.32
CA TYR A 715 8.09 9.96 17.29
C TYR A 715 8.19 8.50 16.81
N THR A 716 8.06 8.21 15.50
CA THR A 716 7.97 6.83 14.97
C THR A 716 9.15 6.35 14.12
N ASP A 717 9.99 7.22 13.55
CA ASP A 717 11.15 6.82 12.72
C ASP A 717 12.35 6.47 13.61
N TYR A 718 12.90 5.26 13.46
CA TYR A 718 14.01 4.75 14.29
C TYR A 718 15.31 5.55 14.19
N SER A 719 15.41 6.50 13.26
CA SER A 719 16.49 7.49 13.23
C SER A 719 16.52 8.33 14.52
N TYR A 720 15.37 8.61 15.13
CA TYR A 720 15.21 9.60 16.21
C TYR A 720 15.35 8.99 17.63
N PRO A 721 15.68 9.83 18.65
CA PRO A 721 15.89 9.36 20.02
C PRO A 721 14.67 8.70 20.69
N LYS A 722 13.44 9.03 20.25
CA LYS A 722 12.19 8.52 20.86
C LYS A 722 12.06 7.01 20.70
N VAL A 723 12.16 6.51 19.47
CA VAL A 723 12.15 5.08 19.16
C VAL A 723 13.38 4.36 19.74
N LYS A 724 14.57 4.98 19.63
CA LYS A 724 15.80 4.42 20.23
C LYS A 724 15.70 4.22 21.74
N LYS A 725 14.94 5.07 22.46
CA LYS A 725 14.64 4.89 23.89
C LYS A 725 13.78 3.65 24.16
N ILE A 726 12.81 3.34 23.29
CA ILE A 726 11.99 2.12 23.38
C ILE A 726 12.85 0.89 23.11
N ALA A 727 13.65 0.90 22.04
CA ALA A 727 14.57 -0.20 21.70
C ALA A 727 15.63 -0.46 22.79
N HIS A 728 16.16 0.59 23.42
CA HIS A 728 17.04 0.46 24.58
C HIS A 728 16.28 -0.09 25.80
N ALA A 729 15.02 0.30 26.02
CA ALA A 729 14.21 -0.21 27.14
C ALA A 729 13.95 -1.73 27.01
N SER A 730 13.94 -2.28 25.79
CA SER A 730 13.88 -3.73 25.55
C SER A 730 15.00 -4.54 26.22
N LEU A 731 16.17 -3.93 26.50
CA LEU A 731 17.26 -4.59 27.24
C LEU A 731 16.86 -4.97 28.67
N SER A 732 15.90 -4.25 29.25
CA SER A 732 15.35 -4.48 30.60
C SER A 732 14.03 -5.28 30.58
N GLY A 733 13.66 -5.87 29.44
CA GLY A 733 12.50 -6.74 29.28
C GLY A 733 11.24 -6.08 28.71
N PRO A 734 10.14 -6.84 28.56
CA PRO A 734 8.93 -6.36 27.87
C PRO A 734 8.21 -5.23 28.64
N ALA A 735 8.18 -5.29 29.97
CA ALA A 735 7.46 -4.30 30.79
C ALA A 735 8.04 -2.88 30.64
N THR A 736 9.37 -2.76 30.57
CA THR A 736 10.06 -1.48 30.38
C THR A 736 9.94 -0.98 28.94
N ASN A 737 9.94 -1.87 27.94
CA ASN A 737 9.60 -1.54 26.56
C ASN A 737 8.16 -0.98 26.44
N ILE A 738 7.16 -1.62 27.07
CA ILE A 738 5.77 -1.16 27.06
C ILE A 738 5.64 0.20 27.77
N ILE A 739 6.25 0.39 28.95
CA ILE A 739 6.25 1.69 29.64
C ILE A 739 6.90 2.79 28.77
N ALA A 740 7.97 2.47 28.03
CA ALA A 740 8.63 3.43 27.15
C ALA A 740 7.76 3.83 25.94
N GLY A 741 7.06 2.87 25.30
CA GLY A 741 6.17 3.15 24.18
C GLY A 741 4.90 3.91 24.59
N LEU A 742 4.31 3.58 25.74
CA LEU A 742 3.20 4.35 26.32
C LEU A 742 3.61 5.81 26.60
N TYR A 743 4.80 6.03 27.17
CA TYR A 743 5.36 7.37 27.36
C TYR A 743 5.52 8.13 26.02
N VAL A 744 6.12 7.50 25.01
CA VAL A 744 6.34 8.11 23.68
C VAL A 744 5.00 8.44 23.01
N GLY A 745 4.01 7.54 23.07
CA GLY A 745 2.67 7.77 22.54
C GLY A 745 1.97 8.95 23.21
N LEU A 746 1.93 9.01 24.54
CA LEU A 746 1.26 10.09 25.29
C LEU A 746 1.93 11.44 25.00
N GLU A 747 3.26 11.49 25.03
CA GLU A 747 4.05 12.69 24.70
C GLU A 747 3.84 13.14 23.24
N SER A 748 3.61 12.20 22.31
CA SER A 748 3.41 12.52 20.89
C SER A 748 2.15 13.33 20.58
N THR A 749 1.20 13.41 21.52
CA THR A 749 -0.02 14.22 21.36
C THR A 749 0.26 15.73 21.40
N PHE A 750 1.34 16.16 22.06
CA PHE A 750 1.59 17.56 22.42
C PHE A 750 1.84 18.47 21.20
N PHE A 751 2.88 18.20 20.40
CA PHE A 751 3.23 19.06 19.27
C PHE A 751 2.20 19.08 18.13
N PRO A 752 1.57 17.95 17.73
CA PRO A 752 0.51 17.97 16.71
C PRO A 752 -0.70 18.82 17.10
N ILE A 753 -1.10 18.81 18.38
CA ILE A 753 -2.17 19.68 18.88
C ILE A 753 -1.75 21.16 18.81
N ILE A 754 -0.51 21.50 19.16
CA ILE A 754 0.01 22.87 19.00
C ILE A 754 -0.03 23.30 17.52
N VAL A 755 0.35 22.42 16.59
CA VAL A 755 0.29 22.70 15.14
C VAL A 755 -1.16 22.90 14.67
N ILE A 756 -2.12 22.09 15.12
CA ILE A 756 -3.55 22.28 14.83
C ILE A 756 -4.03 23.63 15.39
N SER A 757 -3.76 23.93 16.66
CA SER A 757 -4.20 25.17 17.31
C SER A 757 -3.65 26.43 16.63
N ILE A 758 -2.36 26.44 16.30
CA ILE A 758 -1.74 27.55 15.55
C ILE A 758 -2.35 27.68 14.15
N SER A 759 -2.55 26.55 13.45
CA SER A 759 -3.12 26.56 12.10
C SER A 759 -4.56 27.09 12.08
N LEU A 760 -5.41 26.64 13.01
CA LEU A 760 -6.77 27.15 13.17
C LEU A 760 -6.80 28.63 13.53
N LEU A 761 -6.02 29.07 14.52
CA LEU A 761 -6.04 30.47 14.96
C LEU A 761 -5.50 31.44 13.89
N LEU A 762 -4.43 31.08 13.18
CA LEU A 762 -3.88 31.91 12.11
C LEU A 762 -4.81 31.96 10.89
N SER A 763 -5.38 30.84 10.46
CA SER A 763 -6.30 30.80 9.32
C SER A 763 -7.65 31.47 9.64
N TYR A 764 -8.14 31.36 10.89
CA TYR A 764 -9.29 32.13 11.37
C TYR A 764 -9.01 33.64 11.36
N TYR A 765 -7.86 34.09 11.87
CA TYR A 765 -7.48 35.50 11.87
C TYR A 765 -7.30 36.06 10.45
N LEU A 766 -6.64 35.34 9.55
CA LEU A 766 -6.51 35.72 8.14
C LEU A 766 -7.86 35.70 7.42
N GLY A 767 -8.73 34.74 7.74
CA GLY A 767 -10.13 34.71 7.31
C GLY A 767 -10.84 36.01 7.67
N LEU A 768 -10.86 36.41 8.95
CA LEU A 768 -11.41 37.70 9.38
C LEU A 768 -10.79 38.88 8.62
N LYS A 769 -9.46 38.88 8.42
CA LYS A 769 -8.73 39.95 7.70
C LYS A 769 -8.99 40.02 6.20
N SER A 770 -9.51 38.97 5.57
CA SER A 770 -10.01 39.05 4.19
C SER A 770 -11.17 40.05 4.06
N ASN A 771 -11.98 40.16 5.12
CA ASN A 771 -13.12 41.04 5.25
C ASN A 771 -14.10 41.03 4.05
N ILE A 772 -14.35 39.85 3.44
CA ILE A 772 -15.35 39.71 2.35
C ILE A 772 -16.69 40.31 2.79
N THR A 773 -17.04 40.13 4.07
CA THR A 773 -18.31 40.62 4.64
C THR A 773 -18.38 42.13 4.85
N SER A 774 -17.30 42.89 4.66
CA SER A 774 -17.09 44.26 5.15
C SER A 774 -17.14 44.44 6.69
N ASP A 775 -17.94 43.66 7.41
CA ASP A 775 -18.24 43.79 8.84
C ASP A 775 -17.42 42.88 9.80
N ASN A 776 -16.23 42.38 9.41
CA ASN A 776 -15.39 41.49 10.24
C ASN A 776 -16.12 40.26 10.84
N SER A 777 -17.18 39.74 10.20
CA SER A 777 -18.05 38.76 10.86
C SER A 777 -17.41 37.36 10.98
N ILE A 778 -17.83 36.61 12.01
CA ILE A 778 -17.24 35.33 12.43
C ILE A 778 -17.14 34.32 11.26
N ILE A 779 -18.10 34.32 10.34
CA ILE A 779 -18.14 33.40 9.20
C ILE A 779 -16.95 33.56 8.24
N ASN A 780 -16.37 34.77 8.11
CA ASN A 780 -15.11 34.96 7.36
C ASN A 780 -13.97 34.12 7.96
N GLY A 781 -13.87 34.11 9.30
CA GLY A 781 -12.86 33.34 10.02
C GLY A 781 -13.08 31.84 9.89
N LEU A 782 -14.33 31.38 10.01
CA LEU A 782 -14.69 29.97 9.83
C LEU A 782 -14.44 29.49 8.39
N TYR A 783 -14.71 30.32 7.37
CA TYR A 783 -14.33 29.98 6.00
C TYR A 783 -12.79 30.01 5.81
N GLY A 784 -12.08 30.88 6.52
CA GLY A 784 -10.62 30.88 6.61
C GLY A 784 -10.06 29.53 7.10
N THR A 785 -10.63 28.93 8.15
CA THR A 785 -10.23 27.58 8.60
C THR A 785 -10.64 26.48 7.59
N SER A 786 -11.75 26.67 6.86
CA SER A 786 -12.15 25.80 5.75
C SER A 786 -11.07 25.76 4.66
N VAL A 787 -10.60 26.93 4.22
CA VAL A 787 -9.55 27.06 3.20
C VAL A 787 -8.20 26.49 3.67
N ALA A 788 -7.88 26.56 4.96
CA ALA A 788 -6.72 25.86 5.52
C ALA A 788 -6.89 24.34 5.55
N THR A 789 -8.11 23.83 5.75
CA THR A 789 -8.40 22.39 5.70
C THR A 789 -8.24 21.85 4.27
N MET A 790 -8.78 22.56 3.28
CA MET A 790 -8.54 22.29 1.85
C MET A 790 -7.04 22.30 1.53
N GLY A 791 -6.29 23.29 2.04
CA GLY A 791 -4.85 23.40 1.84
C GLY A 791 -4.06 22.24 2.45
N MET A 792 -4.52 21.67 3.58
CA MET A 792 -3.93 20.44 4.12
C MET A 792 -4.20 19.24 3.19
N LEU A 793 -5.46 19.08 2.73
CA LEU A 793 -5.82 17.96 1.87
C LEU A 793 -5.39 18.10 0.40
N SER A 794 -4.91 19.27 -0.06
CA SER A 794 -4.53 19.50 -1.47
C SER A 794 -3.27 18.77 -1.94
N THR A 795 -2.74 17.83 -1.15
CA THR A 795 -1.67 16.89 -1.53
C THR A 795 -2.02 15.43 -1.18
N ALA A 796 -3.30 15.15 -0.92
CA ALA A 796 -3.80 13.87 -0.44
C ALA A 796 -3.51 12.71 -1.41
N VAL A 797 -3.52 12.94 -2.73
CA VAL A 797 -3.11 11.93 -3.72
C VAL A 797 -1.66 11.49 -3.49
N PHE A 798 -0.72 12.41 -3.22
CA PHE A 798 0.67 12.04 -2.95
C PHE A 798 0.82 11.33 -1.59
N ILE A 799 0.16 11.82 -0.54
CA ILE A 799 0.18 11.17 0.79
C ILE A 799 -0.33 9.73 0.69
N LEU A 800 -1.49 9.51 0.06
CA LEU A 800 -2.07 8.17 -0.12
C LEU A 800 -1.22 7.27 -1.03
N SER A 801 -0.49 7.85 -1.99
CA SER A 801 0.53 7.11 -2.76
C SER A 801 1.64 6.57 -1.87
N MET A 802 2.09 7.35 -0.87
CA MET A 802 3.07 6.90 0.13
C MET A 802 2.48 5.87 1.10
N SER A 803 1.19 5.95 1.43
CA SER A 803 0.53 4.96 2.28
C SER A 803 0.39 3.60 1.61
N ASN A 804 -0.23 3.56 0.42
CA ASN A 804 -0.44 2.33 -0.34
C ASN A 804 0.87 1.67 -0.79
N PHE A 805 1.99 2.42 -0.84
CA PHE A 805 3.33 1.86 -1.06
C PHE A 805 3.74 0.86 0.03
N GLY A 806 3.33 1.06 1.29
CA GLY A 806 3.71 0.18 2.40
C GLY A 806 3.20 -1.25 2.21
N PRO A 807 1.88 -1.49 2.19
CA PRO A 807 1.29 -2.82 2.01
C PRO A 807 1.74 -3.55 0.74
N ILE A 808 2.06 -2.80 -0.33
CA ILE A 808 2.53 -3.40 -1.59
C ILE A 808 4.00 -3.85 -1.48
N ALA A 809 4.82 -3.18 -0.66
CA ALA A 809 6.18 -3.59 -0.33
C ALA A 809 6.20 -4.76 0.68
N ASP A 810 5.37 -4.69 1.73
CA ASP A 810 5.09 -5.73 2.73
C ASP A 810 4.81 -7.08 2.04
N ASN A 811 3.72 -7.12 1.26
CA ASN A 811 3.31 -8.28 0.49
C ASN A 811 4.37 -8.76 -0.51
N ALA A 812 5.22 -7.86 -1.04
CA ALA A 812 6.31 -8.25 -1.93
C ALA A 812 7.42 -8.98 -1.15
N GLY A 813 7.73 -8.56 0.08
CA GLY A 813 8.63 -9.27 1.00
C GLY A 813 8.12 -10.66 1.33
N GLY A 814 6.85 -10.78 1.76
CA GLY A 814 6.25 -12.09 2.04
C GLY A 814 6.22 -13.02 0.83
N ILE A 815 5.94 -12.50 -0.37
CA ILE A 815 6.04 -13.28 -1.61
C ILE A 815 7.48 -13.74 -1.89
N VAL A 816 8.49 -12.91 -1.60
CA VAL A 816 9.92 -13.23 -1.79
C VAL A 816 10.41 -14.30 -0.80
N GLU A 817 9.99 -14.23 0.46
CA GLU A 817 10.33 -15.21 1.50
C GLU A 817 9.65 -16.57 1.25
N MET A 818 8.34 -16.58 1.07
CA MET A 818 7.57 -17.81 0.84
C MET A 818 7.97 -18.53 -0.47
N SER A 819 8.60 -17.82 -1.41
CA SER A 819 9.18 -18.40 -2.64
C SER A 819 10.66 -18.76 -2.54
N LYS A 820 11.29 -18.61 -1.37
CA LYS A 820 12.71 -18.93 -1.09
C LYS A 820 13.68 -18.31 -2.11
N GLN A 821 13.50 -17.02 -2.39
CA GLN A 821 14.45 -16.27 -3.22
C GLN A 821 15.79 -16.05 -2.50
N PRO A 822 16.86 -15.66 -3.22
CA PRO A 822 18.12 -15.26 -2.60
C PRO A 822 17.96 -14.06 -1.66
N GLU A 823 18.69 -14.06 -0.54
CA GLU A 823 18.67 -13.05 0.53
C GLU A 823 18.75 -11.60 0.01
N CYS A 824 19.53 -11.33 -1.04
CA CYS A 824 19.66 -9.99 -1.62
C CYS A 824 18.34 -9.43 -2.20
N VAL A 825 17.38 -10.29 -2.54
CA VAL A 825 16.03 -9.91 -2.94
C VAL A 825 15.19 -9.53 -1.71
N ARG A 826 15.30 -10.29 -0.62
CA ARG A 826 14.63 -10.00 0.67
C ARG A 826 15.14 -8.68 1.26
N VAL A 827 16.45 -8.43 1.22
CA VAL A 827 17.05 -7.14 1.64
C VAL A 827 16.50 -5.95 0.83
N ILE A 828 16.20 -6.13 -0.47
CA ILE A 828 15.55 -5.09 -1.28
C ILE A 828 14.10 -4.86 -0.82
N THR A 829 13.32 -5.91 -0.58
CA THR A 829 11.92 -5.75 -0.10
C THR A 829 11.86 -5.20 1.31
N ASP A 830 12.71 -5.64 2.24
CA ASP A 830 12.80 -5.12 3.61
C ASP A 830 13.18 -3.63 3.63
N LYS A 831 14.03 -3.18 2.70
CA LYS A 831 14.37 -1.76 2.54
C LYS A 831 13.18 -0.92 2.07
N LEU A 832 12.23 -1.52 1.35
CA LEU A 832 10.98 -0.88 0.93
C LEU A 832 9.93 -0.94 2.05
N ASP A 833 9.75 -2.10 2.72
CA ASP A 833 8.89 -2.29 3.90
C ASP A 833 9.23 -1.31 5.04
N ALA A 834 10.49 -1.24 5.44
CA ALA A 834 10.93 -0.35 6.53
C ALA A 834 10.63 1.14 6.24
N VAL A 835 10.55 1.54 4.96
CA VAL A 835 10.05 2.87 4.57
C VAL A 835 8.53 2.91 4.49
N GLY A 836 7.90 1.82 4.04
CA GLY A 836 6.46 1.58 4.08
C GLY A 836 5.86 1.77 5.47
N ASN A 837 6.47 1.25 6.53
CA ASN A 837 5.97 1.42 7.90
C ASN A 837 6.07 2.87 8.39
N VAL A 838 7.13 3.59 8.00
CA VAL A 838 7.24 5.04 8.25
C VAL A 838 6.21 5.83 7.45
N THR A 839 5.89 5.46 6.20
CA THR A 839 4.86 6.16 5.41
C THR A 839 3.43 5.80 5.82
N LYS A 840 3.13 4.54 6.19
CA LYS A 840 1.89 4.12 6.85
C LYS A 840 1.65 4.96 8.11
N ALA A 841 2.67 5.18 8.94
CA ALA A 841 2.57 6.06 10.11
C ALA A 841 2.27 7.53 9.73
N ASN A 842 3.04 8.11 8.79
CA ASN A 842 2.87 9.50 8.36
C ASN A 842 1.47 9.81 7.83
N THR A 843 0.88 8.91 7.05
CA THR A 843 -0.50 9.07 6.56
C THR A 843 -1.52 8.99 7.69
N LYS A 844 -1.35 8.10 8.67
CA LYS A 844 -2.23 8.05 9.85
C LYS A 844 -2.18 9.36 10.64
N GLY A 845 -0.99 9.93 10.85
CA GLY A 845 -0.82 11.26 11.43
C GLY A 845 -1.56 12.34 10.64
N PHE A 846 -1.43 12.32 9.30
CA PHE A 846 -2.14 13.22 8.39
C PHE A 846 -3.67 13.04 8.41
N SER A 847 -4.21 11.81 8.42
CA SER A 847 -5.65 11.55 8.56
C SER A 847 -6.20 12.06 9.89
N VAL A 848 -5.46 11.92 11.00
CA VAL A 848 -5.88 12.50 12.29
C VAL A 848 -5.83 14.03 12.29
N GLY A 849 -4.79 14.64 11.72
CA GLY A 849 -4.68 16.10 11.62
C GLY A 849 -5.75 16.72 10.71
N SER A 850 -6.05 16.09 9.57
CA SER A 850 -7.13 16.53 8.68
C SER A 850 -8.51 16.28 9.27
N ALA A 851 -8.74 15.17 9.99
CA ALA A 851 -9.96 14.95 10.75
C ALA A 851 -10.16 16.01 11.86
N ALA A 852 -9.08 16.44 12.52
CA ALA A 852 -9.16 17.50 13.54
C ALA A 852 -9.68 18.82 12.95
N LEU A 853 -9.16 19.22 11.79
CA LEU A 853 -9.62 20.42 11.08
C LEU A 853 -11.04 20.23 10.52
N ALA A 854 -11.32 19.10 9.84
CA ALA A 854 -12.61 18.81 9.23
C ALA A 854 -13.76 18.69 10.24
N CYS A 855 -13.53 18.13 11.44
CA CYS A 855 -14.56 18.08 12.49
C CYS A 855 -14.94 19.47 13.00
N PHE A 856 -14.02 20.44 13.02
CA PHE A 856 -14.35 21.84 13.33
C PHE A 856 -15.21 22.49 12.24
N LEU A 857 -14.99 22.14 10.96
CA LEU A 857 -15.86 22.56 9.85
C LEU A 857 -17.25 21.92 9.94
N LEU A 858 -17.32 20.61 10.19
CA LEU A 858 -18.58 19.87 10.32
C LEU A 858 -19.40 20.35 11.52
N PHE A 859 -18.75 20.69 12.64
CA PHE A 859 -19.39 21.38 13.77
C PHE A 859 -19.95 22.75 13.36
N SER A 860 -19.16 23.55 12.65
CA SER A 860 -19.60 24.88 12.16
C SER A 860 -20.76 24.79 11.16
N ALA A 861 -20.73 23.78 10.28
CA ALA A 861 -21.82 23.47 9.35
C ALA A 861 -23.08 23.00 10.10
N PHE A 862 -22.94 22.14 11.13
CA PHE A 862 -24.03 21.73 12.01
C PHE A 862 -24.69 22.92 12.73
N LEU A 863 -23.92 23.90 13.24
CA LEU A 863 -24.50 25.11 13.85
C LEU A 863 -25.36 25.88 12.84
N SER A 864 -24.87 26.06 11.61
CA SER A 864 -25.64 26.68 10.51
C SER A 864 -26.89 25.87 10.18
N GLU A 865 -26.79 24.55 10.05
CA GLU A 865 -27.89 23.65 9.69
C GLU A 865 -29.01 23.65 10.75
N VAL A 866 -28.66 23.64 12.05
CA VAL A 866 -29.63 23.84 13.15
C VAL A 866 -30.31 25.21 13.03
N SER A 867 -29.55 26.27 12.74
CA SER A 867 -30.10 27.63 12.62
C SER A 867 -31.08 27.74 11.45
N THR A 868 -30.73 27.20 10.28
CA THR A 868 -31.57 27.24 9.06
C THR A 868 -32.81 26.36 9.21
N HIS A 869 -32.74 25.21 9.90
CA HIS A 869 -33.90 24.33 10.09
C HIS A 869 -34.84 24.76 11.23
N SER A 870 -34.32 25.26 12.34
CA SER A 870 -35.15 25.77 13.46
C SER A 870 -35.74 27.15 13.20
N LYS A 871 -35.12 27.94 12.31
CA LYS A 871 -35.38 29.38 12.09
C LYS A 871 -35.06 30.26 13.32
N ILE A 872 -34.31 29.71 14.28
CA ILE A 872 -33.83 30.40 15.49
C ILE A 872 -32.31 30.54 15.36
N PRO A 873 -31.71 31.73 15.58
CA PRO A 873 -30.26 31.90 15.51
C PRO A 873 -29.51 30.95 16.45
N PHE A 874 -28.73 30.03 15.89
CA PHE A 874 -27.99 29.00 16.65
C PHE A 874 -26.48 29.18 16.52
N SER A 875 -25.96 30.27 17.09
CA SER A 875 -24.55 30.69 16.99
C SER A 875 -23.68 30.34 18.22
N THR A 876 -24.28 29.94 19.34
CA THR A 876 -23.59 29.71 20.61
C THR A 876 -24.03 28.42 21.30
N VAL A 877 -23.08 27.72 21.90
CA VAL A 877 -23.30 26.49 22.68
C VAL A 877 -22.71 26.72 24.07
N ASP A 878 -23.57 26.91 25.07
CA ASP A 878 -23.11 27.16 26.44
C ASP A 878 -22.83 25.84 27.18
N ILE A 879 -21.55 25.56 27.40
CA ILE A 879 -21.07 24.38 28.13
C ILE A 879 -21.22 24.50 29.65
N ALA A 880 -21.66 25.65 30.19
CA ALA A 880 -22.02 25.78 31.60
C ALA A 880 -23.39 25.18 31.92
N ILE A 881 -24.23 24.92 30.91
CA ILE A 881 -25.51 24.22 31.07
C ILE A 881 -25.22 22.73 31.41
N PRO A 882 -25.72 22.18 32.53
CA PRO A 882 -25.39 20.84 33.00
C PRO A 882 -25.63 19.73 31.97
N GLU A 883 -26.77 19.78 31.27
CA GLU A 883 -27.13 18.84 30.20
C GLU A 883 -26.13 18.88 29.03
N VAL A 884 -25.66 20.08 28.66
CA VAL A 884 -24.70 20.29 27.57
C VAL A 884 -23.31 19.78 27.96
N PHE A 885 -22.91 19.99 29.22
CA PHE A 885 -21.68 19.42 29.78
C PHE A 885 -21.73 17.88 29.84
N ILE A 886 -22.86 17.31 30.26
CA ILE A 886 -23.10 15.85 30.25
C ILE A 886 -23.03 15.29 28.82
N GLY A 887 -23.62 15.97 27.84
CA GLY A 887 -23.49 15.63 26.42
C GLY A 887 -22.02 15.55 25.96
N GLY A 888 -21.20 16.50 26.40
CA GLY A 888 -19.77 16.51 26.16
C GLY A 888 -19.07 15.28 26.75
N ILE A 889 -19.27 15.01 28.04
CA ILE A 889 -18.68 13.85 28.73
C ILE A 889 -19.09 12.53 28.06
N LEU A 890 -20.35 12.38 27.64
CA LEU A 890 -20.82 11.21 26.90
C LEU A 890 -20.10 11.05 25.56
N GLY A 891 -19.82 12.16 24.86
CA GLY A 891 -19.00 12.17 23.64
C GLY A 891 -17.58 11.66 23.89
N SER A 892 -16.92 12.11 24.96
CA SER A 892 -15.61 11.58 25.38
C SER A 892 -15.65 10.09 25.71
N VAL A 893 -16.66 9.64 26.47
CA VAL A 893 -16.81 8.23 26.89
C VAL A 893 -16.99 7.30 25.69
N VAL A 894 -17.70 7.73 24.65
CA VAL A 894 -17.88 6.94 23.41
C VAL A 894 -16.54 6.66 22.70
N VAL A 895 -15.59 7.60 22.70
CA VAL A 895 -14.24 7.38 22.16
C VAL A 895 -13.50 6.29 22.95
N PHE A 896 -13.50 6.37 24.28
CA PHE A 896 -12.83 5.38 25.14
C PHE A 896 -13.46 3.99 25.03
N LEU A 897 -14.79 3.90 24.98
CA LEU A 897 -15.50 2.62 24.79
C LEU A 897 -15.24 2.02 23.40
N PHE A 898 -15.25 2.85 22.35
CA PHE A 898 -14.94 2.39 20.99
C PHE A 898 -13.50 1.88 20.88
N ALA A 899 -12.53 2.61 21.45
CA ALA A 899 -11.13 2.19 21.51
C ALA A 899 -11.01 0.84 22.23
N GLY A 900 -11.50 0.74 23.47
CA GLY A 900 -11.42 -0.48 24.27
C GLY A 900 -12.11 -1.68 23.63
N TRP A 901 -13.27 -1.50 22.99
CA TRP A 901 -13.96 -2.59 22.29
C TRP A 901 -13.29 -2.98 20.97
N SER A 902 -12.55 -2.06 20.32
CA SER A 902 -11.75 -2.38 19.14
C SER A 902 -10.51 -3.20 19.52
N LEU A 903 -9.83 -2.88 20.62
CA LEU A 903 -8.72 -3.67 21.15
C LEU A 903 -9.17 -5.08 21.59
N ASP A 904 -10.29 -5.16 22.32
CA ASP A 904 -10.96 -6.41 22.74
C ASP A 904 -11.31 -7.32 21.54
N ALA A 905 -11.78 -6.74 20.43
CA ALA A 905 -12.09 -7.46 19.20
C ALA A 905 -10.86 -8.10 18.53
N VAL A 906 -9.73 -7.39 18.47
CA VAL A 906 -8.47 -7.97 17.96
C VAL A 906 -7.99 -9.08 18.88
N GLY A 907 -7.91 -8.83 20.20
CA GLY A 907 -7.39 -9.80 21.17
C GLY A 907 -8.14 -11.14 21.14
N LYS A 908 -9.47 -11.11 21.10
CA LYS A 908 -10.32 -12.32 20.96
C LYS A 908 -10.09 -13.06 19.64
N THR A 909 -9.91 -12.33 18.55
CA THR A 909 -9.69 -12.94 17.23
C THR A 909 -8.29 -13.57 17.17
N ALA A 910 -7.26 -12.86 17.64
CA ALA A 910 -5.90 -13.37 17.75
C ALA A 910 -5.82 -14.63 18.64
N GLU A 911 -6.56 -14.68 19.76
CA GLU A 911 -6.58 -15.86 20.63
C GLU A 911 -7.07 -17.13 19.92
N GLU A 912 -8.03 -17.03 18.98
CA GLU A 912 -8.47 -18.17 18.16
C GLU A 912 -7.43 -18.55 17.09
N VAL A 913 -6.72 -17.59 16.51
CA VAL A 913 -5.64 -17.84 15.55
C VAL A 913 -4.46 -18.53 16.24
N LEU A 914 -3.98 -18.00 17.37
CA LEU A 914 -2.91 -18.58 18.17
C LEU A 914 -3.19 -20.04 18.56
N LYS A 915 -4.45 -20.35 18.90
CA LYS A 915 -4.88 -21.74 19.19
C LYS A 915 -4.77 -22.64 17.95
N GLU A 916 -5.22 -22.19 16.78
CA GLU A 916 -5.15 -22.98 15.54
C GLU A 916 -3.71 -23.13 15.02
N VAL A 917 -2.88 -22.08 15.08
CA VAL A 917 -1.46 -22.12 14.69
C VAL A 917 -0.69 -23.10 15.58
N ARG A 918 -0.83 -23.00 16.91
CA ARG A 918 -0.24 -23.96 17.86
C ARG A 918 -0.78 -25.37 17.64
N ARG A 919 -2.08 -25.54 17.39
CA ARG A 919 -2.69 -26.85 17.09
C ARG A 919 -2.05 -27.48 15.85
N GLN A 920 -1.90 -26.74 14.76
CA GLN A 920 -1.25 -27.27 13.55
C GLN A 920 0.19 -27.68 13.81
N PHE A 921 1.02 -26.86 14.46
CA PHE A 921 2.41 -27.24 14.75
C PHE A 921 2.56 -28.42 15.73
N ASN A 922 1.56 -28.69 16.57
CA ASN A 922 1.59 -29.79 17.53
C ASN A 922 1.01 -31.10 16.94
N ASP A 923 -0.10 -31.00 16.20
CA ASP A 923 -0.76 -32.15 15.55
C ASP A 923 0.01 -32.61 14.29
N HIS A 924 0.68 -31.68 13.60
CA HIS A 924 1.39 -31.89 12.32
C HIS A 924 2.86 -31.40 12.42
N PRO A 925 3.73 -32.06 13.21
CA PRO A 925 5.10 -31.61 13.43
C PRO A 925 5.96 -31.56 12.16
N GLY A 926 5.61 -32.34 11.12
CA GLY A 926 6.29 -32.34 9.81
C GLY A 926 6.21 -31.00 9.05
N ILE A 927 5.35 -30.07 9.49
CA ILE A 927 5.32 -28.70 8.98
C ILE A 927 6.62 -27.96 9.31
N LEU A 928 7.12 -28.07 10.55
CA LEU A 928 8.31 -27.33 11.01
C LEU A 928 9.58 -27.73 10.26
N THR A 929 9.61 -28.96 9.73
CA THR A 929 10.72 -29.55 8.98
C THR A 929 10.42 -29.73 7.48
N TYR A 930 9.43 -29.02 6.94
CA TYR A 930 9.08 -28.93 5.51
C TYR A 930 8.66 -30.26 4.81
N GLN A 931 8.33 -31.34 5.51
CA GLN A 931 7.76 -32.54 4.87
C GLN A 931 6.23 -32.42 4.66
N GLU A 932 5.56 -31.59 5.46
CA GLU A 932 4.12 -31.33 5.37
C GLU A 932 3.86 -29.83 5.12
N LYS A 933 2.75 -29.49 4.46
CA LYS A 933 2.35 -28.10 4.22
C LYS A 933 1.25 -27.67 5.20
N PRO A 934 1.32 -26.45 5.76
CA PRO A 934 0.30 -25.95 6.69
C PRO A 934 -1.06 -25.72 6.00
N ASP A 935 -2.14 -25.82 6.79
CA ASP A 935 -3.51 -25.50 6.37
C ASP A 935 -3.79 -24.02 6.60
N TYR A 936 -3.34 -23.21 5.65
CA TYR A 936 -3.61 -21.76 5.57
C TYR A 936 -5.11 -21.42 5.56
N HIS A 937 -5.94 -22.31 4.99
CA HIS A 937 -7.37 -22.02 4.76
C HIS A 937 -8.12 -21.92 6.09
N LYS A 938 -7.77 -22.70 7.11
CA LYS A 938 -8.36 -22.58 8.45
C LYS A 938 -8.14 -21.21 9.06
N CYS A 939 -6.90 -20.70 9.08
CA CYS A 939 -6.59 -19.39 9.65
C CYS A 939 -7.34 -18.27 8.91
N VAL A 940 -7.26 -18.25 7.58
CA VAL A 940 -8.01 -17.32 6.71
C VAL A 940 -9.52 -17.37 7.02
N ALA A 941 -10.11 -18.55 7.16
CA ALA A 941 -11.54 -18.71 7.41
C ALA A 941 -11.98 -18.28 8.83
N ILE A 942 -11.17 -18.53 9.86
CA ILE A 942 -11.40 -18.08 11.24
C ILE A 942 -11.42 -16.55 11.28
N ILE A 943 -10.35 -15.93 10.78
CA ILE A 943 -10.15 -14.48 10.82
C ILE A 943 -11.22 -13.77 9.97
N SER A 944 -11.48 -14.24 8.75
CA SER A 944 -12.54 -13.73 7.87
C SER A 944 -13.90 -13.67 8.57
N ARG A 945 -14.25 -14.71 9.33
CA ARG A 945 -15.52 -14.81 10.04
C ARG A 945 -15.56 -13.91 11.27
N ARG A 946 -14.49 -13.91 12.07
CA ARG A 946 -14.41 -13.15 13.33
C ARG A 946 -14.38 -11.66 13.10
N ALA A 947 -13.50 -11.16 12.22
CA ALA A 947 -13.35 -9.75 11.94
C ALA A 947 -14.67 -9.06 11.55
N LEU A 948 -15.49 -9.72 10.72
CA LEU A 948 -16.82 -9.21 10.32
C LEU A 948 -17.87 -9.24 11.45
N ILE A 949 -17.73 -10.11 12.45
CA ILE A 949 -18.66 -10.22 13.59
C ILE A 949 -18.29 -9.21 14.67
N GLU A 950 -17.03 -9.17 15.11
CA GLU A 950 -16.61 -8.31 16.23
C GLU A 950 -16.72 -6.81 15.87
N THR A 951 -16.55 -6.45 14.57
CA THR A 951 -16.79 -5.11 14.00
C THR A 951 -18.18 -4.54 14.33
N ILE A 952 -19.19 -5.38 14.50
CA ILE A 952 -20.57 -4.95 14.70
C ILE A 952 -20.72 -4.14 15.99
N LYS A 953 -20.04 -4.53 17.07
CA LYS A 953 -20.24 -3.92 18.39
C LYS A 953 -19.69 -2.49 18.48
N PRO A 954 -18.44 -2.16 18.10
CA PRO A 954 -17.99 -0.76 18.06
C PRO A 954 -18.70 0.04 16.96
N GLY A 955 -19.02 -0.57 15.82
CA GLY A 955 -19.75 0.10 14.74
C GLY A 955 -21.14 0.60 15.16
N LEU A 956 -21.91 -0.22 15.88
CA LEU A 956 -23.20 0.18 16.45
C LEU A 956 -23.06 1.31 17.48
N LEU A 957 -21.99 1.33 18.28
CA LEU A 957 -21.73 2.38 19.26
C LEU A 957 -21.60 3.76 18.58
N GLY A 958 -20.75 3.86 17.55
CA GLY A 958 -20.51 5.13 16.85
C GLY A 958 -21.75 5.68 16.14
N ILE A 959 -22.59 4.80 15.59
CA ILE A 959 -23.83 5.17 14.91
C ILE A 959 -24.91 5.59 15.92
N PHE A 960 -25.22 4.74 16.90
CA PHE A 960 -26.43 4.94 17.71
C PHE A 960 -26.24 5.89 18.91
N SER A 961 -25.00 6.15 19.36
CA SER A 961 -24.77 7.07 20.49
C SER A 961 -25.27 8.51 20.24
N PRO A 962 -24.88 9.22 19.17
CA PRO A 962 -25.39 10.57 18.91
C PRO A 962 -26.92 10.59 18.68
N LEU A 963 -27.48 9.53 18.07
CA LEU A 963 -28.92 9.42 17.87
C LEU A 963 -29.68 9.30 19.20
N ILE A 964 -29.23 8.40 20.09
CA ILE A 964 -29.88 8.17 21.39
C ILE A 964 -29.73 9.41 22.27
N VAL A 965 -28.53 9.98 22.38
CA VAL A 965 -28.29 11.20 23.18
C VAL A 965 -29.13 12.36 22.66
N GLY A 966 -29.10 12.63 21.35
CA GLY A 966 -29.83 13.75 20.75
C GLY A 966 -31.34 13.65 20.91
N LEU A 967 -31.92 12.46 20.71
CA LEU A 967 -33.36 12.25 20.87
C LEU A 967 -33.81 12.28 22.34
N VAL A 968 -33.02 11.73 23.27
CA VAL A 968 -33.31 11.80 24.72
C VAL A 968 -33.27 13.24 25.21
N PHE A 969 -32.22 14.01 24.89
CA PHE A 969 -32.14 15.40 25.31
C PHE A 969 -33.07 16.35 24.54
N LYS A 970 -33.51 16.01 23.31
CA LYS A 970 -34.65 16.69 22.69
C LYS A 970 -35.95 16.47 23.49
N TYR A 971 -36.23 15.23 23.91
CA TYR A 971 -37.42 14.92 24.71
C TYR A 971 -37.39 15.64 26.08
N LEU A 972 -36.24 15.64 26.77
CA LEU A 972 -36.07 16.42 28.01
C LEU A 972 -36.23 17.93 27.78
N GLY A 973 -35.69 18.45 26.66
CA GLY A 973 -35.86 19.84 26.27
C GLY A 973 -37.32 20.27 26.06
N ILE A 974 -38.14 19.39 25.47
CA ILE A 974 -39.59 19.60 25.34
C ILE A 974 -40.26 19.71 26.73
N LEU A 975 -39.87 18.86 27.68
CA LEU A 975 -40.39 18.93 29.07
C LEU A 975 -39.92 20.19 29.83
N GLN A 976 -38.75 20.73 29.49
CA GLN A 976 -38.17 21.94 30.09
C GLN A 976 -38.54 23.25 29.35
N ASN A 977 -39.30 23.19 28.25
CA ASN A 977 -39.51 24.28 27.28
C ASN A 977 -38.25 24.77 26.53
N ASN A 978 -37.08 24.14 26.69
CA ASN A 978 -35.91 24.38 25.84
C ASN A 978 -35.95 23.49 24.59
N GLN A 979 -36.62 23.97 23.54
CA GLN A 979 -36.81 23.24 22.29
C GLN A 979 -35.50 22.88 21.56
N LEU A 980 -34.40 23.59 21.82
CA LEU A 980 -33.09 23.39 21.17
C LEU A 980 -32.11 22.57 22.02
N LEU A 981 -32.50 22.10 23.21
CA LEU A 981 -31.60 21.38 24.14
C LEU A 981 -30.92 20.18 23.46
N GLY A 982 -31.68 19.37 22.71
CA GLY A 982 -31.13 18.22 21.97
C GLY A 982 -30.04 18.61 20.96
N ALA A 983 -30.14 19.79 20.34
CA ALA A 983 -29.11 20.31 19.45
C ALA A 983 -27.89 20.85 20.22
N GLN A 984 -28.10 21.57 21.34
CA GLN A 984 -27.02 22.08 22.21
C GLN A 984 -26.17 20.95 22.79
N VAL A 985 -26.82 19.92 23.32
CA VAL A 985 -26.17 18.73 23.89
C VAL A 985 -25.37 17.98 22.82
N ILE A 986 -25.89 17.87 21.60
CA ILE A 986 -25.21 17.19 20.49
C ILE A 986 -24.06 18.01 19.90
N ALA A 987 -24.17 19.34 19.88
CA ALA A 987 -23.06 20.23 19.55
C ALA A 987 -21.85 19.97 20.48
N SER A 988 -22.11 19.86 21.78
CA SER A 988 -21.11 19.52 22.81
C SER A 988 -20.58 18.09 22.64
N PHE A 989 -21.46 17.11 22.38
CA PHE A 989 -21.08 15.72 22.10
C PHE A 989 -20.10 15.62 20.91
N ILE A 990 -20.33 16.35 19.81
CA ILE A 990 -19.38 16.43 18.68
C ILE A 990 -18.05 17.00 19.15
N MET A 991 -18.03 18.14 19.83
CA MET A 991 -16.77 18.82 20.18
C MET A 991 -15.91 18.03 21.18
N PHE A 992 -16.53 17.39 22.17
CA PHE A 992 -15.82 16.56 23.15
C PHE A 992 -15.41 15.19 22.58
N SER A 993 -16.24 14.54 21.77
CA SER A 993 -15.82 13.31 21.07
C SER A 993 -14.70 13.59 20.07
N THR A 994 -14.75 14.72 19.36
CA THR A 994 -13.68 15.20 18.47
C THR A 994 -12.37 15.42 19.23
N SER A 995 -12.36 16.26 20.27
CA SER A 995 -11.13 16.58 21.02
C SER A 995 -10.52 15.34 21.68
N THR A 996 -11.35 14.48 22.27
CA THR A 996 -10.92 13.20 22.86
C THR A 996 -10.40 12.23 21.78
N GLY A 997 -11.08 12.17 20.63
CA GLY A 997 -10.74 11.30 19.51
C GLY A 997 -9.41 11.64 18.84
N ILE A 998 -9.12 12.93 18.63
CA ILE A 998 -7.83 13.39 18.08
C ILE A 998 -6.69 12.96 19.00
N LEU A 999 -6.81 13.21 20.32
CA LEU A 999 -5.80 12.83 21.31
C LEU A 999 -5.60 11.31 21.38
N MET A 1000 -6.70 10.54 21.41
CA MET A 1000 -6.65 9.09 21.48
C MET A 1000 -6.08 8.46 20.19
N ALA A 1001 -6.45 8.98 19.01
CA ALA A 1001 -5.93 8.49 17.74
C ALA A 1001 -4.44 8.81 17.57
N LEU A 1002 -3.99 10.03 17.93
CA LEU A 1002 -2.56 10.36 17.95
C LEU A 1002 -1.78 9.44 18.88
N PHE A 1003 -2.27 9.24 20.12
CA PHE A 1003 -1.66 8.36 21.10
C PHE A 1003 -1.49 6.92 20.58
N LEU A 1004 -2.57 6.30 20.11
CA LEU A 1004 -2.57 4.90 19.67
C LEU A 1004 -1.77 4.68 18.38
N ASN A 1005 -1.89 5.58 17.40
CA ASN A 1005 -1.16 5.50 16.13
C ASN A 1005 0.36 5.62 16.35
N ASN A 1006 0.79 6.61 17.13
CA ASN A 1006 2.21 6.86 17.36
C ASN A 1006 2.85 5.87 18.34
N ALA A 1007 2.12 5.39 19.35
CA ALA A 1007 2.64 4.37 20.26
C ALA A 1007 2.99 3.07 19.51
N GLY A 1008 2.04 2.52 18.73
CA GLY A 1008 2.31 1.31 17.94
C GLY A 1008 3.31 1.53 16.81
N GLY A 1009 3.26 2.66 16.10
CA GLY A 1009 4.28 3.00 15.11
C GLY A 1009 5.70 3.12 15.69
N ALA A 1010 5.83 3.51 16.97
CA ALA A 1010 7.12 3.60 17.66
C ALA A 1010 7.59 2.26 18.26
N TRP A 1011 6.68 1.37 18.66
CA TRP A 1011 7.02 -0.01 19.04
C TRP A 1011 7.53 -0.84 17.85
N ASP A 1012 6.84 -0.79 16.70
CA ASP A 1012 7.21 -1.50 15.46
C ASP A 1012 8.60 -1.10 14.96
N ASN A 1013 8.85 0.20 14.87
CA ASN A 1013 10.16 0.71 14.46
C ASN A 1013 11.25 0.46 15.52
N ALA A 1014 10.91 0.23 16.80
CA ALA A 1014 11.86 -0.24 17.81
C ALA A 1014 12.21 -1.73 17.63
N LYS A 1015 11.24 -2.57 17.23
CA LYS A 1015 11.45 -3.96 16.79
C LYS A 1015 12.36 -3.99 15.56
N LYS A 1016 11.97 -3.35 14.44
CA LYS A 1016 12.75 -3.32 13.18
C LYS A 1016 14.15 -2.71 13.37
N TYR A 1017 14.34 -1.76 14.31
CA TYR A 1017 15.68 -1.26 14.69
C TYR A 1017 16.56 -2.35 15.33
N ILE A 1018 16.04 -3.14 16.27
CA ILE A 1018 16.78 -4.28 16.86
C ILE A 1018 17.05 -5.35 15.80
N GLU A 1019 16.09 -5.63 14.93
CA GLU A 1019 16.23 -6.62 13.83
C GLU A 1019 17.34 -6.26 12.84
N SER A 1020 17.67 -4.97 12.68
CA SER A 1020 18.82 -4.50 11.89
C SER A 1020 20.21 -4.78 12.51
N GLY A 1021 20.26 -5.40 13.69
CA GLY A 1021 21.49 -5.89 14.34
C GLY A 1021 21.83 -5.21 15.67
N PHE A 1022 21.16 -4.12 16.02
CA PHE A 1022 21.37 -3.44 17.31
C PHE A 1022 20.87 -4.29 18.49
N TYR A 1023 21.49 -4.12 19.65
CA TYR A 1023 21.13 -4.78 20.91
C TYR A 1023 21.08 -6.33 20.86
N GLY A 1024 21.74 -6.95 19.88
CA GLY A 1024 21.85 -8.40 19.74
C GLY A 1024 21.13 -9.00 18.52
N GLY A 1025 20.39 -8.20 17.75
CA GLY A 1025 19.73 -8.67 16.52
C GLY A 1025 18.48 -9.54 16.75
N LYS A 1026 17.98 -10.15 15.66
CA LYS A 1026 16.89 -11.14 15.67
C LYS A 1026 17.17 -12.28 16.67
N ASN A 1027 16.14 -12.78 17.34
CA ASN A 1027 16.17 -13.81 18.39
C ASN A 1027 16.89 -13.45 19.71
N SER A 1028 17.37 -12.20 19.87
CA SER A 1028 17.90 -11.73 21.16
C SER A 1028 16.79 -11.52 22.22
N PRO A 1029 17.12 -11.50 23.53
CA PRO A 1029 16.14 -11.14 24.58
C PRO A 1029 15.54 -9.73 24.39
N ALA A 1030 16.31 -8.81 23.81
CA ALA A 1030 15.84 -7.47 23.44
C ALA A 1030 14.84 -7.54 22.26
N HIS A 1031 15.11 -8.38 21.25
CA HIS A 1031 14.19 -8.61 20.13
C HIS A 1031 12.86 -9.18 20.60
N VAL A 1032 12.87 -10.26 21.39
CA VAL A 1032 11.65 -10.83 22.00
C VAL A 1032 10.88 -9.78 22.80
N SER A 1033 11.57 -8.96 23.59
CA SER A 1033 10.95 -7.87 24.36
C SER A 1033 10.35 -6.77 23.48
N SER A 1034 10.90 -6.53 22.28
CA SER A 1034 10.33 -5.58 21.31
C SER A 1034 9.17 -6.14 20.49
N VAL A 1035 9.16 -7.45 20.15
CA VAL A 1035 8.01 -8.10 19.49
C VAL A 1035 6.79 -8.12 20.43
N ILE A 1036 7.00 -8.30 21.75
CA ILE A 1036 5.93 -8.17 22.75
C ILE A 1036 5.41 -6.72 22.86
N GLY A 1037 6.28 -5.72 22.67
CA GLY A 1037 5.86 -4.31 22.58
C GLY A 1037 5.03 -4.02 21.33
N ASP A 1038 5.47 -4.53 20.18
CA ASP A 1038 4.80 -4.31 18.91
C ASP A 1038 3.45 -5.03 18.81
N THR A 1039 3.36 -6.28 19.27
CA THR A 1039 2.06 -7.00 19.34
C THR A 1039 1.05 -6.39 20.31
N VAL A 1040 1.47 -5.47 21.19
CA VAL A 1040 0.58 -4.56 21.96
C VAL A 1040 0.26 -3.28 21.16
N GLY A 1041 1.21 -2.80 20.36
CA GLY A 1041 1.08 -1.65 19.45
C GLY A 1041 0.22 -1.90 18.22
N ASP A 1042 0.17 -3.12 17.71
CA ASP A 1042 -0.60 -3.56 16.53
C ASP A 1042 -2.09 -3.19 16.57
N PRO A 1043 -2.89 -3.64 17.56
CA PRO A 1043 -4.30 -3.29 17.64
C PRO A 1043 -4.49 -1.78 17.89
N CYS A 1044 -3.47 -1.09 18.39
CA CYS A 1044 -3.47 0.37 18.56
C CYS A 1044 -3.25 1.09 17.21
N LYS A 1045 -2.24 0.71 16.42
CA LYS A 1045 -1.77 1.44 15.22
C LYS A 1045 -2.56 1.14 13.95
N ASP A 1046 -3.19 -0.03 13.83
CA ASP A 1046 -3.87 -0.46 12.60
C ASP A 1046 -5.39 -0.63 12.77
N THR A 1047 -5.86 -0.96 13.98
CA THR A 1047 -7.30 -1.13 14.26
C THR A 1047 -7.92 0.08 14.97
N ALA A 1048 -7.60 0.29 16.25
CA ALA A 1048 -8.31 1.24 17.11
C ALA A 1048 -7.99 2.71 16.75
N GLY A 1049 -6.71 3.08 16.71
CA GLY A 1049 -6.27 4.45 16.41
C GLY A 1049 -6.82 5.00 15.09
N PRO A 1050 -6.69 4.29 13.95
CA PRO A 1050 -7.22 4.76 12.67
C PRO A 1050 -8.76 4.80 12.63
N SER A 1051 -9.42 3.82 13.26
CA SER A 1051 -10.89 3.78 13.30
C SER A 1051 -11.50 4.92 14.13
N ILE A 1052 -10.75 5.50 15.09
CA ILE A 1052 -11.22 6.63 15.92
C ILE A 1052 -11.26 7.95 15.13
N HIS A 1053 -10.32 8.21 14.20
CA HIS A 1053 -10.41 9.42 13.36
C HIS A 1053 -11.46 9.31 12.25
N VAL A 1054 -11.96 8.10 11.97
CA VAL A 1054 -13.18 7.89 11.17
C VAL A 1054 -14.43 8.04 12.05
N LEU A 1055 -14.42 7.49 13.28
CA LEU A 1055 -15.52 7.60 14.24
C LEU A 1055 -15.95 9.04 14.50
N ILE A 1056 -15.02 9.97 14.74
CA ILE A 1056 -15.38 11.37 15.03
C ILE A 1056 -16.00 12.08 13.82
N LYS A 1057 -15.57 11.73 12.59
CA LYS A 1057 -16.17 12.25 11.36
C LYS A 1057 -17.55 11.61 11.11
N LEU A 1058 -17.71 10.31 11.39
CA LEU A 1058 -18.99 9.61 11.36
C LEU A 1058 -20.01 10.20 12.35
N ILE A 1059 -19.59 10.49 13.59
CA ILE A 1059 -20.43 11.13 14.61
C ILE A 1059 -20.91 12.51 14.12
N SER A 1060 -20.05 13.28 13.45
CA SER A 1060 -20.41 14.56 12.86
C SER A 1060 -21.35 14.41 11.66
N THR A 1061 -21.03 13.55 10.67
CA THR A 1061 -21.84 13.40 9.44
C THR A 1061 -23.21 12.76 9.71
N ILE A 1062 -23.31 11.79 10.63
CA ILE A 1062 -24.61 11.24 11.02
C ILE A 1062 -25.45 12.27 11.79
N THR A 1063 -24.81 13.13 12.59
CA THR A 1063 -25.49 14.21 13.30
C THR A 1063 -26.13 15.19 12.32
N MET A 1064 -25.41 15.60 11.27
CA MET A 1064 -25.97 16.46 10.22
C MET A 1064 -27.21 15.81 9.58
N VAL A 1065 -27.15 14.52 9.20
CA VAL A 1065 -28.31 13.78 8.65
C VAL A 1065 -29.53 13.71 9.61
N ILE A 1066 -29.34 13.81 10.94
CA ILE A 1066 -30.47 13.90 11.89
C ILE A 1066 -30.79 15.34 12.34
N THR A 1067 -30.04 16.35 11.89
CA THR A 1067 -30.20 17.74 12.33
C THR A 1067 -31.59 18.32 12.01
N PRO A 1068 -32.21 18.05 10.85
CA PRO A 1068 -33.59 18.47 10.59
C PRO A 1068 -34.63 17.86 11.55
N ILE A 1069 -34.28 16.81 12.30
CA ILE A 1069 -35.12 16.20 13.35
C ILE A 1069 -34.73 16.72 14.73
N LEU A 1070 -33.46 16.98 15.02
CA LEU A 1070 -33.05 17.63 16.27
C LEU A 1070 -33.62 19.06 16.36
N ALA A 1071 -33.55 19.80 15.26
CA ALA A 1071 -33.99 21.19 15.16
C ALA A 1071 -35.50 21.40 14.95
N SER A 1072 -36.30 20.35 14.71
CA SER A 1072 -37.74 20.52 14.46
C SER A 1072 -38.53 20.89 15.73
N THR A 1073 -39.09 22.09 15.75
CA THR A 1073 -39.99 22.57 16.82
C THR A 1073 -41.29 21.77 16.78
N THR A 1074 -41.55 20.95 17.79
CA THR A 1074 -42.76 20.10 17.83
C THR A 1074 -43.98 20.95 18.19
N GLY A 1075 -44.69 21.41 17.16
CA GLY A 1075 -46.00 22.07 17.28
C GLY A 1075 -46.06 23.48 16.71
N LYS A 1076 -46.42 23.59 15.42
CA LYS A 1076 -47.32 24.63 14.90
C LYS A 1076 -47.96 24.20 13.59
#